data_AF-A0A944SXH1-F1
#
_entry.id   AF-A0A944SXH1-F1
#
_cell.length_a   1.000
_cell.length_b   1.000
_cell.length_c   1.000
_cell.angle_alpha   90.00
_cell.angle_beta   90.00
_cell.angle_gamma   90.00
#
_symmetry.space_group_name_H-M   'P 1'
#
loop_
_entity.id
_entity.type
_entity.pdbx_description
1 polymer ?
#
loop_
_entity_poly.entity_id
_entity_poly.type
_entity_poly.pdbx_seq_one_letter_code
_entity_poly.pdbx_strand_id
1 'polypeptide(L)'
;MNEKNELPVPLPNEDESALVSSKLEESREWVINTYRKHQQVQTSSWLDNVLGEGLRAKSYVVPILLDTNTIRHRQSIQEQVFPAPRIINEDLLVTDHMKVILEADCGMGKTTFLKYYQEQLLQHVPHPVYPLPVYFNLGNLQEGEGVTRFMESVHQEMLDVILIECEEDSDLVLDKECLLKTIKYLEREGRFMFLLDALDQLPAEDRFQFYLETFVEDKIFRSNRLILATRKFSFGHLATDSIIQRGKDSAFHVAFEKIDEKKRNVFLGEAQKNKAIASLGKYSPELIEVPLILKMIRVLSDLDKLEGHTTRGEIYSAYFRHLLESDFYENKIKDSEIVFERLEEVALQLFEDGLSQRIDDIETGYPKERLKKDGCDKLILDGIIPPELENILQQTPSRWQFRHPSFQEYFAARRLSKNKDWKNVVTLKCRNEHWEEMLKFFSGMVLANEVFDIFMSEGALFLAGNSVCEAKELSEERRLLIAQLLKYQCRESFPQFSRCRLIKVEDVVAANESSTLLTLLKRLLKRENRDGRILYSVIELLLRIKKVDWSDLVDRQEFDSLKEIKELEGFLGEVSNPDVVTLSIVKNWGEMVTIPAGKFIYQDEKDEEDHIFLKEFSVMKFPVTNALYKEFDPNHILRFPLYSFSDDHPVIGINYYESLVCALWLGRRLPIEKEWEKAARGVDGRDYPWGEAMGYQNDYANTCDFVIGRTSAVTEFEQGVSPFGCFDMAGNVWEWCVQLYSKGHVIQRVARGGSWLNYMVHSKCVYRNTFDPDERYPASGFRCVSLPLTEIDDD
;
A
#
# COMPACT_ATOMS: atom_id res chain seq x y z
N MET A 1 21.98 -16.16 35.49
CA MET A 1 22.39 -17.29 36.34
C MET A 1 21.36 -18.38 36.11
N ASN A 2 21.78 -19.48 35.47
CA ASN A 2 21.14 -20.79 35.23
C ASN A 2 19.67 -20.77 34.74
N GLU A 3 19.31 -21.43 33.64
CA GLU A 3 19.54 -22.84 33.33
C GLU A 3 19.70 -23.06 31.81
N LYS A 4 20.56 -24.01 31.45
CA LYS A 4 20.73 -24.50 30.09
C LYS A 4 19.41 -25.13 29.63
N ASN A 5 18.87 -24.65 28.51
CA ASN A 5 17.89 -25.40 27.72
C ASN A 5 18.60 -26.60 27.08
N GLU A 6 18.86 -27.63 27.86
CA GLU A 6 19.14 -28.97 27.34
C GLU A 6 17.80 -29.56 26.89
N LEU A 7 17.63 -29.66 25.56
CA LEU A 7 16.53 -30.38 24.92
C LEU A 7 16.52 -31.84 25.41
N PRO A 8 15.35 -32.44 25.70
CA PRO A 8 15.27 -33.86 26.00
C PRO A 8 15.34 -34.63 24.67
N VAL A 9 16.56 -34.95 24.23
CA VAL A 9 16.77 -36.01 23.24
C VAL A 9 16.67 -37.33 24.00
N PRO A 10 15.73 -38.23 23.70
CA PRO A 10 15.87 -39.61 24.15
C PRO A 10 17.06 -40.18 23.37
N LEU A 11 18.16 -40.45 24.07
CA LEU A 11 19.20 -41.35 23.55
C LEU A 11 18.50 -42.65 23.16
N PRO A 12 18.63 -43.13 21.91
CA PRO A 12 18.16 -44.46 21.57
C PRO A 12 18.94 -45.46 22.43
N ASN A 13 18.22 -46.43 22.99
CA ASN A 13 18.78 -47.52 23.78
C ASN A 13 20.02 -48.07 23.09
N GLU A 14 21.11 -48.16 23.84
CA GLU A 14 22.33 -48.87 23.47
C GLU A 14 21.99 -50.35 23.23
N ASP A 15 21.65 -50.69 21.99
CA ASP A 15 21.69 -52.04 21.43
C ASP A 15 21.42 -51.94 19.92
N GLU A 16 22.40 -51.44 19.16
CA GLU A 16 22.66 -51.73 17.72
C GLU A 16 23.79 -50.83 17.18
N SER A 17 24.92 -50.76 17.89
CA SER A 17 26.16 -50.26 17.29
C SER A 17 26.93 -51.43 16.70
N ALA A 18 27.22 -51.34 15.39
CA ALA A 18 28.07 -52.21 14.58
C ALA A 18 27.34 -53.21 13.67
N LEU A 19 26.63 -52.69 12.67
CA LEU A 19 26.64 -53.29 11.35
C LEU A 19 27.21 -52.26 10.38
N VAL A 20 28.50 -52.41 10.07
CA VAL A 20 29.03 -51.93 8.79
C VAL A 20 28.32 -52.80 7.75
N SER A 21 27.20 -52.28 7.22
CA SER A 21 26.41 -52.96 6.22
C SER A 21 27.24 -53.13 4.95
N SER A 22 27.25 -54.34 4.40
CA SER A 22 27.98 -54.68 3.17
C SER A 22 27.33 -54.15 1.89
N LYS A 23 26.23 -53.39 2.01
CA LYS A 23 25.49 -52.79 0.89
C LYS A 23 25.49 -51.26 1.00
N LEU A 24 25.76 -50.58 -0.11
CA LEU A 24 25.83 -49.12 -0.20
C LEU A 24 24.51 -48.44 0.19
N GLU A 25 23.38 -49.11 -0.06
CA GLU A 25 22.00 -48.65 0.22
C GLU A 25 21.66 -48.45 1.71
N GLU A 26 22.40 -49.11 2.60
CA GLU A 26 22.17 -49.06 4.06
C GLU A 26 23.06 -48.00 4.74
N SER A 27 24.06 -47.45 4.03
CA SER A 27 24.97 -46.45 4.57
C SER A 27 24.36 -45.05 4.53
N ARG A 28 24.11 -44.48 5.71
CA ARG A 28 23.55 -43.13 5.89
C ARG A 28 24.39 -42.05 5.18
N GLU A 29 25.72 -42.14 5.28
CA GLU A 29 26.64 -41.19 4.67
C GLU A 29 26.61 -41.29 3.14
N TRP A 30 26.45 -42.51 2.60
CA TRP A 30 26.34 -42.71 1.17
C TRP A 30 25.05 -42.06 0.63
N VAL A 31 23.90 -42.32 1.26
CA VAL A 31 22.62 -41.70 0.86
C VAL A 31 22.68 -40.17 0.89
N ILE A 32 23.31 -39.59 1.91
CA ILE A 32 23.50 -38.14 2.01
C ILE A 32 24.36 -37.60 0.86
N ASN A 33 25.50 -38.23 0.61
CA ASN A 33 26.43 -37.76 -0.42
C ASN A 33 25.87 -37.93 -1.84
N THR A 34 25.22 -39.06 -2.13
CA THR A 34 24.59 -39.35 -3.42
C THR A 34 23.44 -38.38 -3.70
N TYR A 35 22.56 -38.14 -2.72
CA TYR A 35 21.51 -37.12 -2.86
C TYR A 35 22.10 -35.73 -3.14
N ARG A 36 23.11 -35.31 -2.37
CA ARG A 36 23.72 -33.99 -2.52
C ARG A 36 24.36 -33.79 -3.90
N LYS A 37 25.04 -34.81 -4.42
CA LYS A 37 25.67 -34.82 -5.77
C LYS A 37 24.62 -34.56 -6.85
N HIS A 38 23.57 -35.37 -6.91
CA HIS A 38 22.55 -35.28 -7.97
C HIS A 38 21.65 -34.05 -7.83
N GLN A 39 21.26 -33.72 -6.60
CA GLN A 39 20.45 -32.54 -6.33
C GLN A 39 21.18 -31.25 -6.72
N GLN A 40 22.51 -31.20 -6.56
CA GLN A 40 23.31 -30.04 -6.96
C GLN A 40 23.26 -29.83 -8.48
N VAL A 41 23.40 -30.91 -9.27
CA VAL A 41 23.37 -30.85 -10.74
C VAL A 41 21.99 -30.39 -11.24
N GLN A 42 20.92 -30.98 -10.72
CA GLN A 42 19.55 -30.59 -11.08
C GLN A 42 19.24 -29.13 -10.74
N THR A 43 19.62 -28.69 -9.53
CA THR A 43 19.38 -27.31 -9.06
C THR A 43 20.19 -26.32 -9.89
N SER A 44 21.44 -26.66 -10.23
CA SER A 44 22.31 -25.85 -11.09
C SER A 44 21.73 -25.70 -12.50
N SER A 45 21.29 -26.80 -13.11
CA SER A 45 20.68 -26.80 -14.44
C SER A 45 19.40 -25.97 -14.47
N TRP A 46 18.55 -26.08 -13.44
CA TRP A 46 17.35 -25.26 -13.32
C TRP A 46 17.69 -23.76 -13.21
N LEU A 47 18.69 -23.40 -12.40
CA LEU A 47 19.13 -22.01 -12.25
C LEU A 47 19.70 -21.44 -13.55
N ASP A 48 20.47 -22.21 -14.30
CA ASP A 48 21.00 -21.80 -15.61
C ASP A 48 19.87 -21.52 -16.61
N ASN A 49 18.87 -22.41 -16.67
CA ASN A 49 17.70 -22.23 -17.53
C ASN A 49 16.91 -20.95 -17.16
N VAL A 50 16.76 -20.66 -15.86
CA VAL A 50 15.97 -19.50 -15.39
C VAL A 50 16.73 -18.18 -15.48
N LEU A 51 18.05 -18.17 -15.24
CA LEU A 51 18.87 -16.95 -15.22
C LEU A 51 19.49 -16.64 -16.60
N GLY A 52 19.45 -17.58 -17.55
CA GLY A 52 19.98 -17.45 -18.91
C GLY A 52 21.49 -17.75 -19.02
N GLU A 53 21.99 -17.94 -20.24
CA GLU A 53 23.41 -18.20 -20.50
C GLU A 53 24.30 -16.99 -20.16
N GLY A 54 25.21 -17.13 -19.19
CA GLY A 54 26.17 -16.09 -18.80
C GLY A 54 26.81 -16.33 -17.42
N LEU A 55 27.73 -15.43 -17.01
CA LEU A 55 28.29 -15.47 -15.65
C LEU A 55 27.18 -15.15 -14.62
N ARG A 56 26.74 -16.15 -13.85
CA ARG A 56 25.68 -16.00 -12.81
C ARG A 56 25.91 -14.82 -11.86
N ALA A 57 27.17 -14.49 -11.58
CA ALA A 57 27.59 -13.33 -10.79
C ALA A 57 27.18 -11.96 -11.36
N LYS A 58 26.85 -11.87 -12.65
CA LYS A 58 26.38 -10.64 -13.32
C LYS A 58 24.86 -10.60 -13.54
N SER A 59 24.16 -11.73 -13.36
CA SER A 59 22.73 -11.87 -13.70
C SER A 59 21.85 -12.02 -12.46
N TYR A 60 22.37 -12.55 -11.35
CA TYR A 60 21.62 -12.70 -10.11
C TYR A 60 22.14 -11.75 -9.02
N VAL A 61 21.22 -10.94 -8.47
CA VAL A 61 21.48 -10.08 -7.32
C VAL A 61 20.80 -10.70 -6.11
N VAL A 62 21.59 -11.07 -5.10
CA VAL A 62 21.07 -11.66 -3.87
C VAL A 62 20.15 -10.63 -3.17
N PRO A 63 18.89 -11.00 -2.85
CA PRO A 63 17.96 -10.13 -2.14
C PRO A 63 18.48 -9.86 -0.73
N ILE A 64 18.28 -8.64 -0.22
CA ILE A 64 18.52 -8.35 1.19
C ILE A 64 17.28 -8.79 1.97
N LEU A 65 17.50 -9.35 3.15
CA LEU A 65 16.47 -9.83 4.03
C LEU A 65 16.28 -8.85 5.19
N LEU A 66 15.02 -8.58 5.53
CA LEU A 66 14.60 -7.63 6.56
C LEU A 66 13.87 -8.37 7.68
N ASP A 67 14.26 -8.14 8.93
CA ASP A 67 13.56 -8.65 10.11
C ASP A 67 12.28 -7.82 10.36
N THR A 68 11.13 -8.50 10.31
CA THR A 68 9.80 -7.89 10.49
C THR A 68 9.08 -8.34 11.76
N ASN A 69 9.77 -9.02 12.69
CA ASN A 69 9.15 -9.52 13.91
C ASN A 69 8.57 -8.39 14.79
N THR A 70 7.50 -8.74 15.52
CA THR A 70 6.78 -7.80 16.40
C THR A 70 7.69 -7.25 17.50
N ILE A 71 7.46 -5.99 17.86
CA ILE A 71 8.32 -5.15 18.75
C ILE A 71 8.62 -5.83 20.10
N ARG A 72 7.79 -6.79 20.54
CA ARG A 72 7.93 -7.53 21.82
C ARG A 72 9.17 -8.42 21.90
N HIS A 73 9.76 -8.83 20.78
CA HIS A 73 10.97 -9.66 20.74
C HIS A 73 12.27 -8.86 20.54
N ARG A 74 12.19 -7.52 20.47
CA ARG A 74 13.34 -6.65 20.21
C ARG A 74 14.08 -6.30 21.51
N GLN A 75 15.40 -6.49 21.51
CA GLN A 75 16.22 -6.44 22.72
C GLN A 75 16.51 -5.02 23.24
N SER A 76 16.28 -3.95 22.45
CA SER A 76 16.65 -2.57 22.84
C SER A 76 15.49 -1.57 22.89
N ILE A 77 15.56 -0.63 23.85
CA ILE A 77 14.57 0.43 24.08
C ILE A 77 14.58 1.47 22.95
N GLN A 78 15.71 1.71 22.26
CA GLN A 78 15.77 2.63 21.11
C GLN A 78 15.00 2.11 19.88
N GLU A 79 14.99 0.79 19.65
CA GLU A 79 14.28 0.15 18.53
C GLU A 79 12.76 0.08 18.77
N GLN A 80 12.29 0.24 20.01
CA GLN A 80 10.87 0.36 20.32
C GLN A 80 10.31 1.74 19.95
N VAL A 81 11.18 2.78 19.89
CA VAL A 81 10.79 4.17 19.64
C VAL A 81 10.84 4.51 18.13
N PHE A 82 11.72 3.87 17.35
CA PHE A 82 11.83 4.07 15.89
C PHE A 82 11.78 2.72 15.15
N PRO A 83 10.61 2.31 14.63
CA PRO A 83 10.40 0.97 14.08
C PRO A 83 10.90 0.89 12.62
N ALA A 84 12.21 0.87 12.42
CA ALA A 84 12.78 0.45 11.14
C ALA A 84 13.06 -1.07 11.19
N PRO A 85 12.77 -1.84 10.12
CA PRO A 85 13.14 -3.25 10.04
C PRO A 85 14.67 -3.40 9.96
N ARG A 86 15.22 -4.37 10.70
CA ARG A 86 16.68 -4.61 10.75
C ARG A 86 17.11 -5.43 9.53
N ILE A 87 18.20 -5.02 8.87
CA ILE A 87 18.81 -5.80 7.80
C ILE A 87 19.50 -7.05 8.38
N ILE A 88 19.17 -8.22 7.83
CA ILE A 88 19.79 -9.50 8.18
C ILE A 88 20.99 -9.71 7.26
N ASN A 89 22.20 -9.59 7.84
CA ASN A 89 23.47 -9.89 7.17
C ASN A 89 24.01 -11.28 7.52
N GLU A 90 23.37 -11.95 8.47
CA GLU A 90 23.75 -13.28 8.96
C GLU A 90 23.12 -14.36 8.07
N ASP A 91 23.80 -15.50 7.94
CA ASP A 91 23.23 -16.64 7.25
C ASP A 91 21.97 -17.12 8.00
N LEU A 92 20.92 -17.47 7.28
CA LEU A 92 19.67 -18.00 7.83
C LEU A 92 19.89 -19.30 8.61
N LEU A 93 21.07 -19.93 8.51
CA LEU A 93 21.50 -21.06 9.34
C LEU A 93 21.91 -20.67 10.76
N VAL A 94 22.43 -19.46 10.96
CA VAL A 94 23.03 -19.01 12.24
C VAL A 94 21.98 -18.50 13.20
N THR A 95 20.76 -18.23 12.72
CA THR A 95 19.66 -17.81 13.58
C THR A 95 19.22 -18.93 14.53
N ASP A 96 18.89 -18.59 15.77
CA ASP A 96 18.42 -19.53 16.81
C ASP A 96 17.02 -20.12 16.51
N HIS A 97 16.39 -19.69 15.41
CA HIS A 97 15.02 -20.05 15.06
C HIS A 97 14.96 -21.27 14.14
N MET A 98 14.23 -22.30 14.57
CA MET A 98 14.00 -23.53 13.80
C MET A 98 13.10 -23.32 12.57
N LYS A 99 12.22 -22.31 12.62
CA LYS A 99 11.21 -22.02 11.59
C LYS A 99 11.33 -20.58 11.13
N VAL A 100 11.56 -20.39 9.84
CA VAL A 100 11.70 -19.08 9.20
C VAL A 100 10.61 -18.94 8.13
N ILE A 101 9.88 -17.83 8.16
CA ILE A 101 8.92 -17.46 7.12
C ILE A 101 9.52 -16.30 6.31
N LEU A 102 9.75 -16.56 5.03
CA LEU A 102 10.19 -15.61 4.03
C LEU A 102 8.98 -15.03 3.30
N GLU A 103 8.60 -13.81 3.65
CA GLU A 103 7.50 -13.06 3.05
C GLU A 103 8.01 -12.18 1.91
N ALA A 104 7.45 -12.36 0.71
CA ALA A 104 7.70 -11.44 -0.39
C ALA A 104 6.55 -11.44 -1.40
N ASP A 105 6.44 -10.35 -2.16
CA ASP A 105 5.45 -10.21 -3.21
C ASP A 105 5.75 -11.12 -4.43
N CYS A 106 4.80 -11.20 -5.37
CA CYS A 106 5.00 -11.91 -6.63
C CYS A 106 6.22 -11.37 -7.40
N GLY A 107 6.97 -12.24 -8.07
CA GLY A 107 8.10 -11.82 -8.92
C GLY A 107 9.34 -11.31 -8.17
N MET A 108 9.34 -11.30 -6.83
CA MET A 108 10.50 -10.95 -5.99
C MET A 108 11.61 -12.01 -5.97
N GLY A 109 11.42 -13.12 -6.66
CA GLY A 109 12.44 -14.16 -6.78
C GLY A 109 12.53 -15.11 -5.58
N LYS A 110 11.42 -15.34 -4.84
CA LYS A 110 11.35 -16.31 -3.73
C LYS A 110 11.89 -17.69 -4.10
N THR A 111 11.33 -18.28 -5.15
CA THR A 111 11.75 -19.58 -5.71
C THR A 111 13.22 -19.56 -6.11
N THR A 112 13.65 -18.50 -6.82
CA THR A 112 15.04 -18.34 -7.27
C THR A 112 16.00 -18.23 -6.08
N PHE A 113 15.61 -17.52 -5.02
CA PHE A 113 16.39 -17.41 -3.79
C PHE A 113 16.50 -18.75 -3.08
N LEU A 114 15.39 -19.48 -2.88
CA LEU A 114 15.43 -20.80 -2.25
C LEU A 114 16.30 -21.79 -3.04
N LYS A 115 16.20 -21.80 -4.37
CA LYS A 115 17.01 -22.66 -5.24
C LYS A 115 18.48 -22.25 -5.24
N TYR A 116 18.78 -20.96 -5.28
CA TYR A 116 20.14 -20.45 -5.15
C TYR A 116 20.75 -20.79 -3.78
N TYR A 117 19.96 -20.65 -2.71
CA TYR A 117 20.37 -21.01 -1.36
C TYR A 117 20.59 -22.52 -1.23
N GLN A 118 19.71 -23.33 -1.80
CA GLN A 118 19.88 -24.79 -1.89
C GLN A 118 21.21 -25.15 -2.58
N GLU A 119 21.53 -24.52 -3.71
CA GLU A 119 22.79 -24.73 -4.40
C GLU A 119 24.00 -24.38 -3.52
N GLN A 120 23.99 -23.23 -2.84
CA GLN A 120 25.08 -22.83 -1.94
C GLN A 120 25.28 -23.84 -0.81
N LEU A 121 24.19 -24.34 -0.21
CA LEU A 121 24.24 -25.36 0.83
C LEU A 121 24.79 -26.69 0.34
N LEU A 122 24.55 -27.04 -0.93
CA LEU A 122 25.03 -28.27 -1.56
C LEU A 122 26.52 -28.20 -1.94
N GLN A 123 26.99 -27.03 -2.38
CA GLN A 123 28.40 -26.78 -2.76
C GLN A 123 29.36 -26.78 -1.56
N HIS A 124 28.89 -26.37 -0.38
CA HIS A 124 29.71 -26.31 0.83
C HIS A 124 29.73 -27.66 1.57
N VAL A 125 30.60 -27.78 2.58
CA VAL A 125 30.68 -28.97 3.44
C VAL A 125 29.33 -29.21 4.11
N PRO A 126 28.83 -30.47 4.21
CA PRO A 126 27.54 -30.77 4.83
C PRO A 126 27.44 -30.19 6.25
N HIS A 127 26.32 -29.53 6.56
CA HIS A 127 26.09 -28.98 7.89
C HIS A 127 26.01 -30.11 8.93
N PRO A 128 26.66 -29.98 10.11
CA PRO A 128 26.77 -31.06 11.09
C PRO A 128 25.41 -31.53 11.65
N VAL A 129 24.40 -30.66 11.62
CA VAL A 129 23.04 -30.95 12.11
C VAL A 129 22.07 -31.25 10.97
N TYR A 130 22.14 -30.51 9.86
CA TYR A 130 21.13 -30.52 8.78
C TYR A 130 21.78 -30.73 7.41
N PRO A 131 22.31 -31.92 7.12
CA PRO A 131 23.08 -32.19 5.89
C PRO A 131 22.23 -32.22 4.61
N LEU A 132 20.90 -32.29 4.71
CA LEU A 132 19.98 -32.52 3.58
C LEU A 132 19.07 -31.30 3.33
N PRO A 133 19.42 -30.41 2.37
CA PRO A 133 18.54 -29.31 1.95
C PRO A 133 17.52 -29.80 0.92
N VAL A 134 16.28 -30.02 1.36
CA VAL A 134 15.18 -30.56 0.57
C VAL A 134 14.27 -29.43 0.13
N TYR A 135 14.20 -29.18 -1.18
CA TYR A 135 13.27 -28.21 -1.76
C TYR A 135 11.96 -28.89 -2.15
N PHE A 136 10.83 -28.28 -1.79
CA PHE A 136 9.52 -28.74 -2.25
C PHE A 136 8.58 -27.57 -2.53
N ASN A 137 7.88 -27.61 -3.67
CA ASN A 137 6.85 -26.64 -4.00
C ASN A 137 5.50 -27.16 -3.49
N LEU A 138 4.93 -26.50 -2.47
CA LEU A 138 3.66 -26.90 -1.87
C LEU A 138 2.50 -26.83 -2.86
N GLY A 139 2.61 -26.01 -3.91
CA GLY A 139 1.66 -26.00 -5.01
C GLY A 139 1.57 -27.33 -5.76
N ASN A 140 2.51 -28.25 -5.65
CA ASN A 140 2.45 -29.55 -6.33
C ASN A 140 1.50 -30.57 -5.68
N LEU A 141 0.88 -30.25 -4.54
CA LEU A 141 -0.05 -31.15 -3.86
C LEU A 141 -1.42 -31.15 -4.53
N GLN A 142 -2.09 -32.31 -4.57
CA GLN A 142 -3.48 -32.39 -5.01
C GLN A 142 -4.42 -31.93 -3.89
N GLU A 143 -5.55 -31.34 -4.27
CA GLU A 143 -6.54 -30.77 -3.33
C GLU A 143 -7.12 -31.84 -2.41
N GLY A 144 -7.16 -31.56 -1.10
CA GLY A 144 -7.74 -32.45 -0.09
C GLY A 144 -6.91 -33.69 0.25
N GLU A 145 -5.70 -33.84 -0.30
CA GLU A 145 -4.80 -34.95 0.00
C GLU A 145 -4.07 -34.81 1.35
N GLY A 146 -4.11 -33.62 1.96
CA GLY A 146 -3.58 -33.33 3.29
C GLY A 146 -2.05 -33.44 3.41
N VAL A 147 -1.53 -33.13 4.59
CA VAL A 147 -0.07 -33.07 4.86
C VAL A 147 0.59 -34.45 4.94
N THR A 148 -0.19 -35.52 5.11
CA THR A 148 0.35 -36.89 5.20
C THR A 148 0.92 -37.36 3.86
N ARG A 149 0.24 -37.04 2.75
CA ARG A 149 0.77 -37.33 1.40
C ARG A 149 1.91 -36.39 1.00
N PHE A 150 2.00 -35.18 1.57
CA PHE A 150 3.15 -34.30 1.37
C PHE A 150 4.47 -34.98 1.75
N MET A 151 4.54 -35.61 2.94
CA MET A 151 5.77 -36.32 3.35
C MET A 151 6.05 -37.53 2.46
N GLU A 152 5.02 -38.24 2.00
CA GLU A 152 5.18 -39.34 1.04
C GLU A 152 5.76 -38.84 -0.30
N SER A 153 5.24 -37.73 -0.83
CA SER A 153 5.74 -37.10 -2.05
C SER A 153 7.19 -36.64 -1.91
N VAL A 154 7.55 -36.00 -0.80
CA VAL A 154 8.95 -35.61 -0.53
C VAL A 154 9.87 -36.82 -0.50
N HIS A 155 9.46 -37.91 0.17
CA HIS A 155 10.27 -39.13 0.21
C HIS A 155 10.43 -39.77 -1.18
N GLN A 156 9.41 -39.72 -2.03
CA GLN A 156 9.49 -40.22 -3.41
C GLN A 156 10.39 -39.34 -4.28
N GLU A 157 10.25 -38.01 -4.23
CA GLU A 157 11.14 -37.10 -4.98
C GLU A 157 12.62 -37.29 -4.60
N MET A 158 12.90 -37.47 -3.30
CA MET A 158 14.26 -37.77 -2.85
C MET A 158 14.77 -39.13 -3.34
N LEU A 159 13.89 -40.14 -3.34
CA LEU A 159 14.23 -41.47 -3.85
C LEU A 159 14.57 -41.39 -5.34
N ASP A 160 13.77 -40.68 -6.13
CA ASP A 160 14.00 -40.50 -7.57
C ASP A 160 15.34 -39.82 -7.85
N VAL A 161 15.72 -38.80 -7.06
CA VAL A 161 17.03 -38.13 -7.18
C VAL A 161 18.19 -39.08 -6.88
N ILE A 162 18.05 -39.97 -5.89
CA ILE A 162 19.09 -40.95 -5.55
C ILE A 162 19.20 -42.03 -6.61
N LEU A 163 18.07 -42.44 -7.20
CA LEU A 163 18.02 -43.47 -8.24
C LEU A 163 18.70 -43.04 -9.56
N ILE A 164 18.96 -41.74 -9.77
CA ILE A 164 19.77 -41.26 -10.91
C ILE A 164 21.18 -41.87 -10.89
N GLU A 165 21.73 -42.20 -9.72
CA GLU A 165 23.04 -42.88 -9.63
C GLU A 165 23.00 -44.27 -10.30
N CYS A 166 21.85 -44.96 -10.30
CA CYS A 166 21.68 -46.21 -11.06
C CYS A 166 21.66 -46.01 -12.59
N GLU A 167 21.32 -44.80 -13.06
CA GLU A 167 21.36 -44.46 -14.47
C GLU A 167 22.79 -44.13 -14.93
N GLU A 168 23.63 -43.61 -14.03
CA GLU A 168 25.06 -43.33 -14.26
C GLU A 168 25.95 -44.58 -14.11
N ASP A 169 25.60 -45.48 -13.18
CA ASP A 169 26.32 -46.73 -12.92
C ASP A 169 25.43 -47.96 -13.17
N SER A 170 25.59 -48.56 -14.35
CA SER A 170 24.78 -49.69 -14.82
C SER A 170 24.97 -50.99 -14.01
N ASP A 171 26.02 -51.07 -13.18
CA ASP A 171 26.30 -52.24 -12.33
C ASP A 171 25.70 -52.11 -10.92
N LEU A 172 25.10 -50.95 -10.59
CA LEU A 172 24.54 -50.63 -9.28
C LEU A 172 23.07 -51.06 -9.17
N VAL A 173 22.78 -52.10 -8.37
CA VAL A 173 21.41 -52.57 -8.10
C VAL A 173 20.95 -52.09 -6.73
N LEU A 174 20.13 -51.04 -6.67
CA LEU A 174 19.63 -50.47 -5.42
C LEU A 174 18.24 -51.03 -5.02
N ASP A 175 18.05 -51.41 -3.75
CA ASP A 175 16.74 -51.73 -3.18
C ASP A 175 15.96 -50.46 -2.77
N LYS A 176 14.89 -50.18 -3.51
CA LYS A 176 14.00 -49.04 -3.28
C LYS A 176 13.35 -49.04 -1.90
N GLU A 177 12.98 -50.20 -1.36
CA GLU A 177 12.34 -50.29 -0.04
C GLU A 177 13.32 -49.98 1.09
N CYS A 178 14.58 -50.40 0.93
CA CYS A 178 15.63 -50.13 1.90
C CYS A 178 16.00 -48.64 1.93
N LEU A 179 16.19 -48.03 0.76
CA LEU A 179 16.45 -46.58 0.64
C LEU A 179 15.33 -45.75 1.27
N LEU A 180 14.07 -46.10 1.00
CA LEU A 180 12.92 -45.39 1.56
C LEU A 180 12.88 -45.47 3.11
N LYS A 181 13.28 -46.61 3.69
CA LYS A 181 13.42 -46.76 5.15
C LYS A 181 14.53 -45.87 5.69
N THR A 182 15.69 -45.81 5.03
CA THR A 182 16.81 -44.94 5.42
C THR A 182 16.43 -43.46 5.37
N ILE A 183 15.73 -43.02 4.32
CA ILE A 183 15.24 -41.63 4.18
C ILE A 183 14.29 -41.27 5.33
N LYS A 184 13.28 -42.12 5.60
CA LYS A 184 12.34 -41.92 6.72
C LYS A 184 13.04 -41.89 8.08
N TYR A 185 14.12 -42.65 8.23
CA TYR A 185 14.90 -42.65 9.47
C TYR A 185 15.69 -41.35 9.65
N LEU A 186 16.30 -40.83 8.58
CA LEU A 186 17.01 -39.53 8.60
C LEU A 186 16.07 -38.34 8.89
N GLU A 187 14.83 -38.41 8.40
CA GLU A 187 13.77 -37.43 8.69
C GLU A 187 13.42 -37.41 10.20
N ARG A 188 13.22 -38.60 10.80
CA ARG A 188 12.93 -38.74 12.25
C ARG A 188 14.08 -38.29 13.15
N GLU A 189 15.32 -38.39 12.68
CA GLU A 189 16.50 -37.90 13.41
C GLU A 189 16.67 -36.37 13.34
N GLY A 190 15.84 -35.65 12.59
CA GLY A 190 15.94 -34.18 12.49
C GLY A 190 17.03 -33.71 11.53
N ARG A 191 17.45 -34.52 10.55
CA ARG A 191 18.59 -34.21 9.65
C ARG A 191 18.19 -33.36 8.42
N PHE A 192 16.91 -33.02 8.27
CA PHE A 192 16.40 -32.34 7.09
C PHE A 192 16.33 -30.83 7.30
N MET A 193 16.58 -30.12 6.21
CA MET A 193 16.28 -28.71 6.07
C MET A 193 15.28 -28.53 4.94
N PHE A 194 14.04 -28.24 5.30
CA PHE A 194 12.96 -28.06 4.35
C PHE A 194 12.97 -26.63 3.80
N LEU A 195 13.08 -26.51 2.49
CA LEU A 195 12.94 -25.28 1.71
C LEU A 195 11.60 -25.34 0.98
N LEU A 196 10.55 -24.84 1.61
CA LEU A 196 9.19 -24.92 1.08
C LEU A 196 8.82 -23.62 0.37
N ASP A 197 8.16 -23.74 -0.78
CA ASP A 197 7.69 -22.59 -1.57
C ASP A 197 6.18 -22.67 -1.82
N ALA A 198 5.57 -21.53 -2.13
CA ALA A 198 4.21 -21.38 -2.64
C ALA A 198 3.07 -21.85 -1.73
N LEU A 199 3.16 -21.65 -0.42
CA LEU A 199 2.04 -21.89 0.50
C LEU A 199 0.77 -21.11 0.12
N ASP A 200 0.94 -19.94 -0.49
CA ASP A 200 -0.15 -19.08 -0.98
C ASP A 200 -0.96 -19.69 -2.14
N GLN A 201 -0.43 -20.72 -2.81
CA GLN A 201 -1.10 -21.37 -3.95
C GLN A 201 -2.00 -22.54 -3.53
N LEU A 202 -1.92 -22.97 -2.27
CA LEU A 202 -2.82 -23.99 -1.74
C LEU A 202 -4.22 -23.40 -1.46
N PRO A 203 -5.28 -24.23 -1.56
CA PRO A 203 -6.61 -23.86 -1.10
C PRO A 203 -6.61 -23.37 0.35
N ALA A 204 -7.54 -22.47 0.70
CA ALA A 204 -7.60 -21.88 2.03
C ALA A 204 -7.68 -22.92 3.17
N GLU A 205 -8.41 -24.03 2.95
CA GLU A 205 -8.57 -25.13 3.91
C GLU A 205 -7.24 -25.88 4.12
N ASP A 206 -6.61 -26.34 3.04
CA ASP A 206 -5.33 -27.07 3.07
C ASP A 206 -4.21 -26.20 3.65
N ARG A 207 -4.18 -24.92 3.29
CA ARG A 207 -3.23 -23.94 3.82
C ARG A 207 -3.41 -23.71 5.31
N PHE A 208 -4.65 -23.61 5.79
CA PHE A 208 -4.94 -23.47 7.22
C PHE A 208 -4.51 -24.72 7.98
N GLN A 209 -4.82 -25.91 7.46
CA GLN A 209 -4.40 -27.18 8.06
C GLN A 209 -2.87 -27.28 8.11
N PHE A 210 -2.18 -26.99 7.01
CA PHE A 210 -0.71 -27.00 6.95
C PHE A 210 -0.12 -26.01 7.97
N TYR A 211 -0.67 -24.81 8.07
CA TYR A 211 -0.20 -23.79 9.01
C TYR A 211 -0.41 -24.22 10.47
N LEU A 212 -1.57 -24.78 10.80
CA LEU A 212 -1.91 -25.26 12.14
C LEU A 212 -0.97 -26.40 12.57
N GLU A 213 -0.81 -27.42 11.73
CA GLU A 213 0.02 -28.59 12.04
C GLU A 213 1.53 -28.26 12.09
N THR A 214 1.96 -27.27 11.29
CA THR A 214 3.37 -26.84 11.20
C THR A 214 3.76 -25.85 12.29
N PHE A 215 3.02 -24.75 12.46
CA PHE A 215 3.43 -23.64 13.33
C PHE A 215 2.81 -23.71 14.73
N VAL A 216 1.58 -24.20 14.85
CA VAL A 216 0.84 -24.20 16.13
C VAL A 216 1.03 -25.50 16.90
N GLU A 217 0.84 -26.64 16.23
CA GLU A 217 0.92 -27.96 16.89
C GLU A 217 2.31 -28.60 16.81
N ASP A 218 3.17 -28.10 15.92
CA ASP A 218 4.52 -28.61 15.64
C ASP A 218 4.57 -30.15 15.55
N LYS A 219 3.66 -30.75 14.77
CA LYS A 219 3.58 -32.21 14.62
C LYS A 219 4.47 -32.74 13.51
N ILE A 220 4.64 -31.98 12.43
CA ILE A 220 5.22 -32.45 11.16
C ILE A 220 6.74 -32.33 11.14
N PHE A 221 7.28 -31.17 11.52
CA PHE A 221 8.70 -30.85 11.34
C PHE A 221 9.51 -30.93 12.64
N ARG A 222 9.10 -31.79 13.58
CA ARG A 222 9.75 -31.92 14.89
C ARG A 222 11.24 -32.17 14.72
N SER A 223 12.05 -31.26 15.27
CA SER A 223 13.52 -31.29 15.20
C SER A 223 14.14 -31.04 13.82
N ASN A 224 13.35 -30.85 12.75
CA ASN A 224 13.83 -30.46 11.42
C ASN A 224 13.75 -28.93 11.24
N ARG A 225 14.69 -28.35 10.47
CA ARG A 225 14.69 -26.91 10.19
C ARG A 225 13.77 -26.62 9.00
N LEU A 226 12.98 -25.55 9.09
CA LEU A 226 12.03 -25.15 8.05
C LEU A 226 12.27 -23.70 7.61
N ILE A 227 12.43 -23.50 6.31
CA ILE A 227 12.38 -22.20 5.64
C ILE A 227 11.22 -22.24 4.66
N LEU A 228 10.21 -21.42 4.91
CA LEU A 228 8.99 -21.34 4.11
C LEU A 228 8.93 -20.00 3.38
N ALA A 229 8.90 -20.01 2.05
CA ALA A 229 8.66 -18.82 1.25
C ALA A 229 7.20 -18.72 0.80
N THR A 230 6.60 -17.56 1.00
CA THR A 230 5.20 -17.32 0.66
C THR A 230 4.91 -15.84 0.46
N ARG A 231 3.80 -15.54 -0.23
CA ARG A 231 3.22 -14.20 -0.21
C ARG A 231 2.54 -13.93 1.13
N LYS A 232 2.21 -12.67 1.40
CA LYS A 232 1.21 -12.39 2.43
C LYS A 232 -0.13 -12.97 1.99
N PHE A 233 -0.84 -13.58 2.93
CA PHE A 233 -2.13 -14.19 2.66
C PHE A 233 -3.02 -14.19 3.91
N SER A 234 -4.32 -14.22 3.68
CA SER A 234 -5.34 -14.34 4.74
C SER A 234 -5.97 -15.74 4.74
N PHE A 235 -6.26 -16.28 5.92
CA PHE A 235 -6.96 -17.58 6.08
C PHE A 235 -8.48 -17.46 5.92
N GLY A 236 -9.01 -16.28 5.56
CA GLY A 236 -10.45 -16.02 5.46
C GLY A 236 -11.18 -16.24 6.80
N HIS A 237 -12.44 -16.68 6.74
CA HIS A 237 -13.27 -16.92 7.93
C HIS A 237 -12.88 -18.16 8.75
N LEU A 238 -11.90 -18.95 8.30
CA LEU A 238 -11.55 -20.24 8.90
C LEU A 238 -10.68 -20.11 10.16
N ALA A 239 -9.95 -19.01 10.32
CA ALA A 239 -9.01 -18.82 11.43
C ALA A 239 -9.47 -17.70 12.38
N THR A 240 -9.35 -17.95 13.69
CA THR A 240 -9.50 -16.87 14.69
C THR A 240 -8.18 -16.11 14.83
N ASP A 241 -8.23 -14.81 15.11
CA ASP A 241 -7.06 -13.96 15.32
C ASP A 241 -6.09 -14.54 16.37
N SER A 242 -6.63 -15.26 17.36
CA SER A 242 -5.85 -15.91 18.42
C SER A 242 -4.92 -17.02 17.91
N ILE A 243 -5.36 -17.80 16.92
CA ILE A 243 -4.57 -18.91 16.35
C ILE A 243 -3.49 -18.36 15.41
N ILE A 244 -3.87 -17.35 14.61
CA ILE A 244 -2.94 -16.66 13.71
C ILE A 244 -1.81 -16.02 14.51
N GLN A 245 -2.14 -15.34 15.63
CA GLN A 245 -1.13 -14.70 16.47
C GLN A 245 -0.19 -15.72 17.12
N ARG A 246 -0.69 -16.86 17.60
CA ARG A 246 0.14 -17.94 18.15
C ARG A 246 1.11 -18.51 17.13
N GLY A 247 0.66 -18.72 15.89
CA GLY A 247 1.53 -19.17 14.81
C GLY A 247 2.58 -18.14 14.43
N LYS A 248 2.21 -16.85 14.37
CA LYS A 248 3.16 -15.74 14.10
C LYS A 248 4.25 -15.64 15.16
N ASP A 249 3.90 -15.78 16.43
CA ASP A 249 4.89 -15.71 17.52
C ASP A 249 5.85 -16.93 17.54
N SER A 250 5.51 -18.01 16.83
CA SER A 250 6.32 -19.25 16.77
C SER A 250 7.38 -19.26 15.65
N ALA A 251 7.30 -18.32 14.70
CA ALA A 251 8.15 -18.29 13.52
C ALA A 251 8.96 -17.00 13.44
N PHE A 252 10.15 -17.07 12.84
CA PHE A 252 10.96 -15.90 12.54
C PHE A 252 10.53 -15.31 11.20
N HIS A 253 9.92 -14.12 11.22
CA HIS A 253 9.42 -13.44 10.04
C HIS A 253 10.49 -12.58 9.39
N VAL A 254 10.68 -12.81 8.09
CA VAL A 254 11.68 -12.13 7.26
C VAL A 254 11.01 -11.67 5.98
N ALA A 255 11.22 -10.41 5.60
CA ALA A 255 10.74 -9.85 4.35
C ALA A 255 11.87 -9.61 3.35
N PHE A 256 11.58 -9.71 2.05
CA PHE A 256 12.54 -9.32 1.01
C PHE A 256 12.59 -7.79 0.91
N GLU A 257 13.78 -7.23 0.97
CA GLU A 257 14.00 -5.83 0.61
C GLU A 257 13.78 -5.65 -0.89
N LYS A 258 13.10 -4.57 -1.25
CA LYS A 258 12.93 -4.15 -2.62
C LYS A 258 14.27 -3.74 -3.25
N ILE A 259 14.41 -3.87 -4.57
CA ILE A 259 15.67 -3.53 -5.24
C ILE A 259 15.92 -2.01 -5.18
N ASP A 260 16.94 -1.61 -4.44
CA ASP A 260 17.42 -0.23 -4.37
C ASP A 260 18.11 0.22 -5.69
N GLU A 261 18.21 1.53 -5.90
CA GLU A 261 18.77 2.18 -7.08
C GLU A 261 20.18 1.68 -7.45
N LYS A 262 21.05 1.47 -6.46
CA LYS A 262 22.41 0.95 -6.70
C LYS A 262 22.40 -0.46 -7.28
N LYS A 263 21.52 -1.34 -6.78
CA LYS A 263 21.41 -2.74 -7.23
C LYS A 263 20.73 -2.87 -8.58
N ARG A 264 19.74 -2.00 -8.84
CA ARG A 264 19.09 -1.88 -10.14
C ARG A 264 20.09 -1.58 -11.26
N ASN A 265 21.08 -0.72 -11.00
CA ASN A 265 22.14 -0.45 -11.98
C ASN A 265 22.97 -1.70 -12.32
N VAL A 266 23.24 -2.55 -11.32
CA VAL A 266 23.93 -3.83 -11.53
C VAL A 266 23.07 -4.79 -12.36
N PHE A 267 21.76 -4.85 -12.06
CA PHE A 267 20.83 -5.76 -12.72
C PHE A 267 20.58 -5.40 -14.19
N LEU A 268 20.36 -4.10 -14.48
CA LEU A 268 20.01 -3.60 -15.82
C LEU A 268 21.23 -3.38 -16.73
N GLY A 269 22.45 -3.24 -16.18
CA GLY A 269 23.67 -3.06 -16.98
C GLY A 269 23.57 -1.88 -17.94
N GLU A 270 23.72 -2.13 -19.24
CA GLU A 270 23.65 -1.09 -20.29
C GLU A 270 22.23 -0.56 -20.54
N ALA A 271 21.19 -1.37 -20.25
CA ALA A 271 19.80 -0.99 -20.43
C ALA A 271 19.44 0.28 -19.64
N GLN A 272 20.07 0.49 -18.48
CA GLN A 272 19.87 1.65 -17.60
C GLN A 272 20.10 3.01 -18.30
N LYS A 273 20.95 3.05 -19.35
CA LYS A 273 21.23 4.30 -20.09
C LYS A 273 20.04 4.75 -20.94
N ASN A 274 19.03 3.91 -21.13
CA ASN A 274 17.82 4.26 -21.86
C ASN A 274 16.97 5.27 -21.06
N LYS A 275 16.73 6.44 -21.66
CA LYS A 275 15.94 7.53 -21.06
C LYS A 275 14.52 7.10 -20.68
N ALA A 276 13.95 6.08 -21.34
CA ALA A 276 12.63 5.54 -21.05
C ALA A 276 12.55 4.90 -19.66
N ILE A 277 13.63 4.26 -19.19
CA ILE A 277 13.65 3.58 -17.87
C ILE A 277 13.59 4.62 -16.73
N ALA A 278 14.24 5.77 -16.90
CA ALA A 278 14.21 6.86 -15.92
C ALA A 278 12.80 7.48 -15.76
N SER A 279 11.95 7.41 -16.79
CA SER A 279 10.55 7.88 -16.71
C SER A 279 9.59 6.87 -16.10
N LEU A 280 9.81 5.56 -16.27
CA LEU A 280 8.91 4.50 -15.78
C LEU A 280 8.85 4.44 -14.24
N GLY A 281 9.99 4.62 -13.58
CA GLY A 281 10.12 4.50 -12.12
C GLY A 281 9.43 5.59 -11.30
N LYS A 282 8.97 6.69 -11.91
CA LYS A 282 8.38 7.83 -11.18
C LYS A 282 6.95 7.60 -10.71
N TYR A 283 6.19 6.76 -11.40
CA TYR A 283 4.74 6.59 -11.18
C TYR A 283 4.36 5.17 -10.75
N SER A 284 5.21 4.19 -11.09
CA SER A 284 5.01 2.79 -10.73
C SER A 284 6.34 2.22 -10.25
N PRO A 285 6.75 2.53 -9.01
CA PRO A 285 8.04 2.08 -8.48
C PRO A 285 8.16 0.55 -8.51
N GLU A 286 7.04 -0.19 -8.44
CA GLU A 286 7.00 -1.65 -8.62
C GLU A 286 7.70 -2.13 -9.90
N LEU A 287 7.61 -1.39 -11.02
CA LEU A 287 8.25 -1.80 -12.27
C LEU A 287 9.78 -1.85 -12.19
N ILE A 288 10.36 -1.01 -11.34
CA ILE A 288 11.81 -0.87 -11.18
C ILE A 288 12.33 -1.56 -9.91
N GLU A 289 11.42 -1.99 -9.03
CA GLU A 289 11.71 -2.67 -7.77
C GLU A 289 11.61 -4.19 -7.89
N VAL A 290 10.74 -4.70 -8.79
CA VAL A 290 10.47 -6.13 -8.94
C VAL A 290 11.46 -6.78 -9.93
N PRO A 291 12.27 -7.78 -9.49
CA PRO A 291 13.25 -8.46 -10.32
C PRO A 291 12.69 -9.06 -11.63
N LEU A 292 11.48 -9.63 -11.57
CA LEU A 292 10.84 -10.23 -12.75
C LEU A 292 10.63 -9.20 -13.88
N ILE A 293 10.20 -7.98 -13.54
CA ILE A 293 9.94 -6.92 -14.52
C ILE A 293 11.27 -6.36 -15.05
N LEU A 294 12.26 -6.20 -14.18
CA LEU A 294 13.62 -5.81 -14.60
C LEU A 294 14.20 -6.83 -15.60
N LYS A 295 13.94 -8.13 -15.41
CA LYS A 295 14.35 -9.18 -16.36
C LYS A 295 13.71 -8.96 -17.73
N MET A 296 12.41 -8.62 -17.78
CA MET A 296 11.71 -8.30 -19.04
C MET A 296 12.39 -7.14 -19.78
N ILE A 297 12.73 -6.07 -19.06
CA ILE A 297 13.39 -4.89 -19.62
C ILE A 297 14.79 -5.26 -20.15
N ARG A 298 15.56 -6.06 -19.39
CA ARG A 298 16.88 -6.54 -19.83
C ARG A 298 16.80 -7.36 -21.11
N VAL A 299 15.88 -8.33 -21.18
CA VAL A 299 15.67 -9.14 -22.39
C VAL A 299 15.34 -8.27 -23.60
N LEU A 300 14.45 -7.28 -23.44
CA LEU A 300 14.13 -6.35 -24.54
C LEU A 300 15.30 -5.44 -24.92
N SER A 301 16.13 -5.05 -23.96
CA SER A 301 17.33 -4.26 -24.21
C SER A 301 18.39 -5.05 -24.96
N ASP A 302 18.65 -6.31 -24.58
CA ASP A 302 19.63 -7.19 -25.21
C ASP A 302 19.24 -7.50 -26.68
N LEU A 303 17.96 -7.32 -27.03
CA LEU A 303 17.40 -7.51 -28.38
C LEU A 303 17.27 -6.22 -29.19
N ASP A 304 17.74 -5.06 -28.68
CA ASP A 304 17.57 -3.73 -29.28
C ASP A 304 16.09 -3.34 -29.55
N LYS A 305 15.12 -4.03 -28.93
CA LYS A 305 13.68 -3.78 -29.08
C LYS A 305 13.12 -2.79 -28.07
N LEU A 306 13.96 -2.20 -27.23
CA LEU A 306 13.55 -1.26 -26.19
C LEU A 306 13.47 0.19 -26.71
N GLU A 307 14.06 0.51 -27.87
CA GLU A 307 14.06 1.87 -28.41
C GLU A 307 12.68 2.29 -28.93
N GLY A 308 12.19 3.46 -28.48
CA GLY A 308 10.91 4.04 -28.91
C GLY A 308 9.70 3.66 -28.04
N HIS A 309 9.84 2.72 -27.10
CA HIS A 309 8.80 2.38 -26.14
C HIS A 309 8.90 3.26 -24.89
N THR A 310 7.86 4.06 -24.63
CA THR A 310 7.86 5.04 -23.53
C THR A 310 6.90 4.70 -22.40
N THR A 311 5.91 3.83 -22.65
CA THR A 311 4.86 3.48 -21.68
C THR A 311 5.00 2.04 -21.18
N ARG A 312 4.40 1.76 -20.02
CA ARG A 312 4.40 0.42 -19.40
C ARG A 312 3.77 -0.62 -20.34
N GLY A 313 2.60 -0.29 -20.89
CA GLY A 313 1.86 -1.17 -21.80
C GLY A 313 2.64 -1.54 -23.06
N GLU A 314 3.49 -0.66 -23.59
CA GLU A 314 4.31 -0.95 -24.76
C GLU A 314 5.43 -1.94 -24.47
N ILE A 315 6.09 -1.80 -23.33
CA ILE A 315 7.13 -2.73 -22.88
C ILE A 315 6.53 -4.12 -22.69
N TYR A 316 5.35 -4.21 -22.08
CA TYR A 316 4.63 -5.46 -21.88
C TYR A 316 4.21 -6.06 -23.24
N SER A 317 3.68 -5.24 -24.14
CA SER A 317 3.31 -5.66 -25.49
C SER A 317 4.50 -6.18 -26.30
N ALA A 318 5.65 -5.49 -26.23
CA ALA A 318 6.89 -5.91 -26.88
C ALA A 318 7.43 -7.23 -26.30
N TYR A 319 7.44 -7.35 -24.97
CA TYR A 319 7.92 -8.55 -24.28
C TYR A 319 7.06 -9.78 -24.58
N PHE A 320 5.74 -9.70 -24.38
CA PHE A 320 4.87 -10.85 -24.61
C PHE A 320 4.80 -11.24 -26.08
N ARG A 321 4.89 -10.28 -27.00
CA ARG A 321 4.99 -10.59 -28.43
C ARG A 321 6.29 -11.35 -28.72
N HIS A 322 7.41 -10.91 -28.16
CA HIS A 322 8.67 -11.61 -28.33
C HIS A 322 8.62 -13.05 -27.77
N LEU A 323 8.13 -13.22 -26.55
CA LEU A 323 8.03 -14.54 -25.91
C LEU A 323 7.21 -15.55 -26.73
N LEU A 324 6.13 -15.08 -27.35
CA LEU A 324 5.23 -15.92 -28.14
C LEU A 324 5.65 -16.04 -29.62
N GLU A 325 6.65 -15.27 -30.07
CA GLU A 325 7.23 -15.34 -31.42
C GLU A 325 8.52 -16.16 -31.47
N SER A 326 9.28 -16.26 -30.38
CA SER A 326 10.59 -16.94 -30.35
C SER A 326 10.52 -18.46 -30.21
N ASP A 327 9.43 -19.00 -29.64
CA ASP A 327 9.42 -20.39 -29.15
C ASP A 327 8.44 -21.32 -29.90
N PHE A 328 7.75 -20.85 -30.96
CA PHE A 328 6.73 -21.63 -31.67
C PHE A 328 7.21 -22.17 -33.03
N TYR A 329 7.12 -23.51 -33.20
CA TYR A 329 7.36 -24.27 -34.42
C TYR A 329 6.75 -23.62 -35.69
N GLU A 330 7.34 -23.95 -36.86
CA GLU A 330 7.22 -23.44 -38.24
C GLU A 330 5.90 -22.83 -38.81
N ASN A 331 4.77 -22.83 -38.10
CA ASN A 331 3.50 -22.23 -38.55
C ASN A 331 3.15 -20.91 -37.83
N LYS A 332 3.54 -19.82 -38.49
CA LYS A 332 3.50 -18.40 -38.10
C LYS A 332 2.11 -17.84 -37.65
N ILE A 333 2.15 -17.08 -36.54
CA ILE A 333 1.29 -15.93 -36.17
C ILE A 333 -0.15 -16.22 -35.72
N LYS A 334 -0.92 -17.07 -36.43
CA LYS A 334 -2.35 -17.29 -36.10
C LYS A 334 -2.59 -17.93 -34.73
N ASP A 335 -1.67 -18.78 -34.27
CA ASP A 335 -1.83 -19.50 -33.01
C ASP A 335 -1.50 -18.62 -31.79
N SER A 336 -0.58 -17.66 -31.94
CA SER A 336 -0.20 -16.73 -30.87
C SER A 336 -1.33 -15.75 -30.52
N GLU A 337 -2.08 -15.26 -31.51
CA GLU A 337 -3.20 -14.33 -31.29
C GLU A 337 -4.36 -14.98 -30.54
N ILE A 338 -4.66 -16.27 -30.82
CA ILE A 338 -5.71 -17.02 -30.13
C ILE A 338 -5.38 -17.18 -28.64
N VAL A 339 -4.10 -17.46 -28.34
CA VAL A 339 -3.60 -17.55 -26.95
C VAL A 339 -3.72 -16.19 -26.25
N PHE A 340 -3.32 -15.11 -26.92
CA PHE A 340 -3.50 -13.74 -26.40
C PHE A 340 -4.97 -13.43 -26.09
N GLU A 341 -5.88 -13.67 -27.04
CA GLU A 341 -7.30 -13.38 -26.88
C GLU A 341 -7.91 -14.14 -25.71
N ARG A 342 -7.50 -15.39 -25.49
CA ARG A 342 -8.05 -16.19 -24.42
C ARG A 342 -7.49 -15.79 -23.05
N LEU A 343 -6.21 -15.44 -22.94
CA LEU A 343 -5.64 -14.87 -21.70
C LEU A 343 -6.29 -13.53 -21.36
N GLU A 344 -6.53 -12.68 -22.37
CA GLU A 344 -7.27 -11.43 -22.27
C GLU A 344 -8.69 -11.65 -21.74
N GLU A 345 -9.44 -12.61 -22.30
CA GLU A 345 -10.80 -12.96 -21.84
C GLU A 345 -10.82 -13.40 -20.37
N VAL A 346 -9.94 -14.34 -20.00
CA VAL A 346 -9.92 -14.90 -18.65
C VAL A 346 -9.47 -13.84 -17.63
N ALA A 347 -8.49 -13.00 -17.97
CA ALA A 347 -8.05 -11.92 -17.10
C ALA A 347 -9.18 -10.94 -16.78
N LEU A 348 -9.97 -10.53 -17.78
CA LEU A 348 -11.10 -9.62 -17.56
C LEU A 348 -12.22 -10.28 -16.73
N GLN A 349 -12.55 -11.56 -16.99
CA GLN A 349 -13.54 -12.31 -16.20
C GLN A 349 -13.15 -12.39 -14.72
N LEU A 350 -11.86 -12.58 -14.42
CA LEU A 350 -11.38 -12.59 -13.03
C LEU A 350 -11.62 -11.24 -12.34
N PHE A 351 -11.39 -10.11 -13.02
CA PHE A 351 -11.70 -8.79 -12.46
C PHE A 351 -13.21 -8.56 -12.28
N GLU A 352 -14.04 -9.07 -13.19
CA GLU A 352 -15.50 -9.00 -13.07
C GLU A 352 -16.03 -9.80 -11.88
N ASP A 353 -15.41 -10.95 -11.60
CA ASP A 353 -15.67 -11.79 -10.42
C ASP A 353 -15.06 -11.22 -9.12
N GLY A 354 -14.34 -10.10 -9.19
CA GLY A 354 -13.67 -9.46 -8.04
C GLY A 354 -12.36 -10.13 -7.63
N LEU A 355 -11.82 -11.06 -8.43
CA LEU A 355 -10.61 -11.82 -8.16
C LEU A 355 -9.36 -11.08 -8.68
N SER A 356 -8.81 -10.16 -7.87
CA SER A 356 -7.57 -9.44 -8.17
C SER A 356 -6.38 -10.04 -7.42
N GLN A 357 -5.30 -10.41 -8.13
CA GLN A 357 -4.09 -10.92 -7.50
C GLN A 357 -3.33 -9.90 -6.64
N ARG A 358 -3.66 -8.61 -6.77
CA ARG A 358 -3.02 -7.52 -6.02
C ARG A 358 -3.49 -7.45 -4.57
N ILE A 359 -4.67 -8.00 -4.27
CA ILE A 359 -5.27 -7.89 -2.94
C ILE A 359 -4.98 -9.17 -2.15
N ASP A 360 -4.27 -9.01 -1.04
CA ASP A 360 -3.74 -10.13 -0.24
C ASP A 360 -4.84 -10.98 0.43
N ASP A 361 -6.05 -10.44 0.55
CA ASP A 361 -7.22 -11.13 1.14
C ASP A 361 -7.97 -12.03 0.14
N ILE A 362 -7.59 -12.03 -1.14
CA ILE A 362 -8.27 -12.75 -2.21
C ILE A 362 -7.46 -13.99 -2.61
N GLU A 363 -8.15 -15.11 -2.83
CA GLU A 363 -7.52 -16.35 -3.25
C GLU A 363 -6.99 -16.25 -4.69
N THR A 364 -5.67 -16.39 -4.88
CA THR A 364 -5.00 -16.10 -6.16
C THR A 364 -4.76 -17.32 -7.06
N GLY A 365 -5.06 -18.53 -6.59
CA GLY A 365 -5.05 -19.75 -7.41
C GLY A 365 -6.40 -19.95 -8.10
N TYR A 366 -6.45 -20.04 -9.42
CA TYR A 366 -7.71 -20.22 -10.17
C TYR A 366 -7.86 -21.66 -10.64
N PRO A 367 -9.08 -22.24 -10.64
CA PRO A 367 -9.29 -23.58 -11.16
C PRO A 367 -8.98 -23.63 -12.66
N LYS A 368 -8.33 -24.71 -13.10
CA LYS A 368 -7.98 -24.93 -14.53
C LYS A 368 -9.20 -24.98 -15.46
N GLU A 369 -10.38 -25.26 -14.92
CA GLU A 369 -11.65 -25.23 -15.67
C GLU A 369 -11.91 -23.86 -16.31
N ARG A 370 -11.50 -22.76 -15.66
CA ARG A 370 -11.70 -21.40 -16.18
C ARG A 370 -10.90 -21.12 -17.46
N LEU A 371 -9.83 -21.85 -17.71
CA LEU A 371 -9.05 -21.75 -18.95
C LEU A 371 -9.67 -22.55 -20.10
N LYS A 372 -10.48 -23.60 -19.81
CA LYS A 372 -11.13 -24.44 -20.83
C LYS A 372 -12.26 -23.69 -21.54
N LYS A 373 -12.32 -23.78 -22.88
CA LYS A 373 -13.42 -23.28 -23.73
C LYS A 373 -13.45 -24.13 -25.01
N ASP A 374 -14.64 -24.46 -25.49
CA ASP A 374 -14.82 -25.25 -26.72
C ASP A 374 -14.06 -24.61 -27.90
N GLY A 375 -13.10 -25.33 -28.46
CA GLY A 375 -12.27 -24.89 -29.58
C GLY A 375 -10.92 -24.22 -29.21
N CYS A 376 -10.55 -24.15 -27.93
CA CYS A 376 -9.26 -23.63 -27.44
C CYS A 376 -8.47 -24.68 -26.64
N ASP A 377 -8.19 -25.84 -27.24
CA ASP A 377 -7.40 -26.93 -26.62
C ASP A 377 -5.89 -26.61 -26.48
N LYS A 378 -5.46 -25.38 -26.79
CA LYS A 378 -4.03 -25.00 -26.87
C LYS A 378 -3.46 -24.35 -25.60
N LEU A 379 -4.31 -23.84 -24.70
CA LEU A 379 -3.86 -23.30 -23.40
C LEU A 379 -3.69 -24.37 -22.32
N ILE A 380 -4.43 -25.48 -22.48
CA ILE A 380 -4.36 -26.65 -21.63
C ILE A 380 -4.31 -27.85 -22.56
N LEU A 381 -3.14 -28.47 -22.68
CA LEU A 381 -2.98 -29.76 -23.34
C LEU A 381 -3.00 -30.84 -22.25
N ASP A 382 -3.95 -31.77 -22.32
CA ASP A 382 -4.09 -32.89 -21.37
C ASP A 382 -4.12 -32.50 -19.87
N GLY A 383 -4.66 -31.31 -19.55
CA GLY A 383 -4.74 -30.80 -18.17
C GLY A 383 -3.52 -30.02 -17.68
N ILE A 384 -2.52 -29.80 -18.54
CA ILE A 384 -1.26 -29.12 -18.23
C ILE A 384 -1.11 -27.86 -19.10
N ILE A 385 -0.66 -26.76 -18.49
CA ILE A 385 -0.29 -25.53 -19.21
C ILE A 385 1.04 -25.81 -19.93
N PRO A 386 1.16 -25.54 -21.24
CA PRO A 386 2.39 -25.76 -21.98
C PRO A 386 3.61 -25.02 -21.37
N PRO A 387 4.82 -25.62 -21.42
CA PRO A 387 6.03 -25.05 -20.82
C PRO A 387 6.38 -23.65 -21.36
N GLU A 388 5.97 -23.33 -22.59
CA GLU A 388 6.20 -22.04 -23.24
C GLU A 388 5.42 -20.90 -22.55
N LEU A 389 4.27 -21.22 -21.94
CA LEU A 389 3.45 -20.27 -21.19
C LEU A 389 3.87 -20.14 -19.73
N GLU A 390 4.83 -20.94 -19.27
CA GLU A 390 5.32 -20.85 -17.89
C GLU A 390 5.89 -19.47 -17.58
N ASN A 391 6.44 -18.74 -18.55
CA ASN A 391 6.96 -17.39 -18.30
C ASN A 391 5.86 -16.35 -18.00
N ILE A 392 4.60 -16.66 -18.35
CA ILE A 392 3.43 -15.79 -18.12
C ILE A 392 2.58 -16.32 -16.95
N LEU A 393 2.34 -17.63 -16.95
CA LEU A 393 1.48 -18.33 -16.02
C LEU A 393 2.30 -19.23 -15.09
N GLN A 394 1.88 -19.29 -13.84
CA GLN A 394 2.33 -20.30 -12.89
C GLN A 394 1.20 -21.32 -12.71
N GLN A 395 1.54 -22.61 -12.72
CA GLN A 395 0.55 -23.68 -12.55
C GLN A 395 0.91 -24.60 -11.40
N THR A 396 -0.14 -25.23 -10.88
CA THR A 396 -0.15 -26.35 -9.93
C THR A 396 -0.97 -27.49 -10.56
N PRO A 397 -1.02 -28.71 -9.98
CA PRO A 397 -1.81 -29.80 -10.55
C PRO A 397 -3.29 -29.43 -10.76
N SER A 398 -3.92 -28.70 -9.83
CA SER A 398 -5.34 -28.33 -9.92
C SER A 398 -5.60 -26.85 -10.27
N ARG A 399 -4.69 -25.92 -9.93
CA ARG A 399 -4.88 -24.47 -10.05
C ARG A 399 -3.82 -23.78 -10.91
N TRP A 400 -4.05 -22.53 -11.27
CA TRP A 400 -3.09 -21.69 -11.99
C TRP A 400 -3.23 -20.22 -11.57
N GLN A 401 -2.18 -19.42 -11.78
CA GLN A 401 -2.18 -17.99 -11.49
C GLN A 401 -1.24 -17.25 -12.45
N PHE A 402 -1.39 -15.93 -12.64
CA PHE A 402 -0.35 -15.17 -13.36
C PHE A 402 0.90 -15.02 -12.48
N ARG A 403 2.10 -15.03 -13.09
CA ARG A 403 3.37 -14.88 -12.35
C ARG A 403 3.51 -13.53 -11.63
N HIS A 404 2.82 -12.50 -12.12
CA HIS A 404 2.80 -11.17 -11.51
C HIS A 404 1.42 -10.52 -11.67
N PRO A 405 0.90 -9.81 -10.64
CA PRO A 405 -0.39 -9.12 -10.72
C PRO A 405 -0.51 -8.18 -11.93
N SER A 406 0.58 -7.49 -12.28
CA SER A 406 0.60 -6.61 -13.47
C SER A 406 0.32 -7.33 -14.79
N PHE A 407 0.55 -8.65 -14.87
CA PHE A 407 0.26 -9.40 -16.09
C PHE A 407 -1.25 -9.56 -16.24
N GLN A 408 -1.94 -9.93 -15.15
CA GLN A 408 -3.40 -9.96 -15.10
C GLN A 408 -3.99 -8.59 -15.48
N GLU A 409 -3.48 -7.52 -14.88
CA GLU A 409 -3.90 -6.13 -15.14
C GLU A 409 -3.71 -5.75 -16.62
N TYR A 410 -2.54 -6.04 -17.20
CA TYR A 410 -2.25 -5.74 -18.60
C TYR A 410 -3.18 -6.49 -19.57
N PHE A 411 -3.37 -7.80 -19.38
CA PHE A 411 -4.23 -8.60 -20.26
C PHE A 411 -5.70 -8.19 -20.13
N ALA A 412 -6.18 -7.88 -18.92
CA ALA A 412 -7.52 -7.37 -18.69
C ALA A 412 -7.74 -5.99 -19.36
N ALA A 413 -6.77 -5.08 -19.24
CA ALA A 413 -6.82 -3.76 -19.88
C ALA A 413 -6.89 -3.87 -21.41
N ARG A 414 -6.10 -4.79 -22.00
CA ARG A 414 -6.09 -5.05 -23.44
C ARG A 414 -7.41 -5.68 -23.92
N ARG A 415 -8.06 -6.52 -23.10
CA ARG A 415 -9.40 -7.03 -23.43
C ARG A 415 -10.43 -5.91 -23.40
N LEU A 416 -10.38 -5.07 -22.37
CA LEU A 416 -11.30 -3.96 -22.17
C LEU A 416 -11.20 -2.95 -23.32
N SER A 417 -9.99 -2.68 -23.84
CA SER A 417 -9.79 -1.75 -24.97
C SER A 417 -10.44 -2.22 -26.28
N LYS A 418 -10.62 -3.53 -26.45
CA LYS A 418 -11.33 -4.13 -27.59
C LYS A 418 -12.86 -4.16 -27.41
N ASN A 419 -13.36 -3.99 -26.18
CA ASN A 419 -14.79 -4.04 -25.90
C ASN A 419 -15.49 -2.77 -26.40
N LYS A 420 -16.61 -2.90 -27.11
CA LYS A 420 -17.39 -1.74 -27.59
C LYS A 420 -18.04 -0.94 -26.45
N ASP A 421 -18.31 -1.59 -25.33
CA ASP A 421 -18.99 -1.00 -24.17
C ASP A 421 -18.02 -0.59 -23.04
N TRP A 422 -16.74 -0.39 -23.36
CA TRP A 422 -15.73 -0.05 -22.37
C TRP A 422 -16.08 1.21 -21.57
N LYS A 423 -16.79 2.19 -22.19
CA LYS A 423 -17.17 3.45 -21.54
C LYS A 423 -18.02 3.21 -20.29
N ASN A 424 -19.03 2.35 -20.38
CA ASN A 424 -19.90 2.03 -19.25
C ASN A 424 -19.16 1.30 -18.13
N VAL A 425 -18.27 0.36 -18.50
CA VAL A 425 -17.45 -0.38 -17.53
C VAL A 425 -16.51 0.58 -16.78
N VAL A 426 -15.83 1.47 -17.50
CA VAL A 426 -14.93 2.45 -16.89
C VAL A 426 -15.69 3.42 -15.99
N THR A 427 -16.85 3.94 -16.43
CA THR A 427 -17.70 4.78 -15.59
C THR A 427 -18.05 4.10 -14.26
N LEU A 428 -18.48 2.82 -14.31
CA LEU A 428 -18.88 2.08 -13.11
C LEU A 428 -17.69 1.70 -12.20
N LYS A 429 -16.50 1.47 -12.78
CA LYS A 429 -15.37 0.84 -12.07
C LYS A 429 -14.21 1.79 -11.76
N CYS A 430 -14.18 3.01 -12.28
CA CYS A 430 -13.05 3.95 -12.12
C CYS A 430 -12.72 4.36 -10.66
N ARG A 431 -13.66 4.15 -9.73
CA ARG A 431 -13.47 4.39 -8.29
C ARG A 431 -13.18 3.13 -7.49
N ASN A 432 -13.17 1.98 -8.14
CA ASN A 432 -12.87 0.73 -7.48
C ASN A 432 -11.35 0.53 -7.47
N GLU A 433 -10.76 0.48 -6.28
CA GLU A 433 -9.33 0.26 -6.07
C GLU A 433 -8.83 -1.02 -6.78
N HIS A 434 -9.68 -2.05 -6.88
CA HIS A 434 -9.35 -3.30 -7.55
C HIS A 434 -9.06 -3.09 -9.04
N TRP A 435 -9.67 -2.06 -9.65
CA TRP A 435 -9.56 -1.77 -11.08
C TRP A 435 -8.51 -0.70 -11.38
N GLU A 436 -7.94 -0.04 -10.37
CA GLU A 436 -7.12 1.17 -10.55
C GLU A 436 -5.89 0.92 -11.44
N GLU A 437 -5.06 -0.09 -11.14
CA GLU A 437 -3.86 -0.38 -11.93
C GLU A 437 -4.18 -0.90 -13.34
N MET A 438 -5.23 -1.70 -13.49
CA MET A 438 -5.72 -2.14 -14.79
C MET A 438 -6.15 -0.94 -15.64
N LEU A 439 -6.88 0.02 -15.04
CA LEU A 439 -7.33 1.22 -15.73
C LEU A 439 -6.18 2.18 -16.09
N LYS A 440 -5.07 2.16 -15.34
CA LYS A 440 -3.84 2.86 -15.74
C LYS A 440 -3.29 2.29 -17.06
N PHE A 441 -3.10 0.97 -17.14
CA PHE A 441 -2.71 0.32 -18.41
C PHE A 441 -3.69 0.62 -19.55
N PHE A 442 -4.98 0.56 -19.26
CA PHE A 442 -6.05 0.82 -20.23
C PHE A 442 -5.95 2.23 -20.81
N SER A 443 -5.64 3.25 -19.98
CA SER A 443 -5.56 4.64 -20.41
C SER A 443 -4.49 4.91 -21.48
N GLY A 444 -3.47 4.05 -21.60
CA GLY A 444 -2.47 4.10 -22.67
C GLY A 444 -2.85 3.36 -23.95
N MET A 445 -3.96 2.60 -23.95
CA MET A 445 -4.39 1.74 -25.07
C MET A 445 -5.55 2.30 -25.88
N VAL A 446 -6.21 3.35 -25.39
CA VAL A 446 -7.37 3.97 -26.04
C VAL A 446 -7.18 5.48 -26.18
N LEU A 447 -8.16 6.17 -26.80
CA LEU A 447 -8.14 7.62 -26.95
C LEU A 447 -8.16 8.30 -25.57
N ALA A 448 -7.03 8.90 -25.20
CA ALA A 448 -6.80 9.49 -23.89
C ALA A 448 -7.90 10.48 -23.49
N ASN A 449 -8.28 11.42 -24.37
CA ASN A 449 -9.27 12.43 -24.02
C ASN A 449 -10.62 11.83 -23.57
N GLU A 450 -11.09 10.75 -24.20
CA GLU A 450 -12.38 10.13 -23.83
C GLU A 450 -12.33 9.47 -22.45
N VAL A 451 -11.24 8.77 -22.13
CA VAL A 451 -11.07 8.10 -20.82
C VAL A 451 -10.94 9.13 -19.71
N PHE A 452 -10.13 10.15 -19.95
CA PHE A 452 -9.89 11.17 -18.95
C PHE A 452 -11.13 12.04 -18.73
N ASP A 453 -11.96 12.26 -19.74
CA ASP A 453 -13.29 12.87 -19.57
C ASP A 453 -14.17 12.05 -18.64
N ILE A 454 -14.17 10.72 -18.78
CA ILE A 454 -14.88 9.84 -17.85
C ILE A 454 -14.30 9.94 -16.45
N PHE A 455 -12.98 9.78 -16.27
CA PHE A 455 -12.32 9.87 -14.97
C PHE A 455 -12.60 11.19 -14.26
N MET A 456 -12.50 12.31 -14.97
CA MET A 456 -12.82 13.61 -14.38
C MET A 456 -14.30 13.74 -14.05
N SER A 457 -15.19 13.26 -14.93
CA SER A 457 -16.64 13.36 -14.71
C SER A 457 -17.12 12.53 -13.51
N GLU A 458 -16.50 11.39 -13.30
CA GLU A 458 -16.72 10.50 -12.16
C GLU A 458 -15.82 10.86 -10.96
N GLY A 459 -15.03 11.93 -11.01
CA GLY A 459 -14.16 12.36 -9.90
C GLY A 459 -13.00 11.42 -9.55
N ALA A 460 -12.64 10.46 -10.41
CA ALA A 460 -11.47 9.58 -10.28
C ALA A 460 -10.16 10.32 -10.66
N LEU A 461 -9.89 11.45 -10.01
CA LEU A 461 -8.82 12.38 -10.41
C LEU A 461 -7.41 11.86 -10.12
N PHE A 462 -7.22 11.09 -9.04
CA PHE A 462 -5.94 10.44 -8.75
C PHE A 462 -5.58 9.42 -9.83
N LEU A 463 -6.55 8.60 -10.23
CA LEU A 463 -6.40 7.67 -11.34
C LEU A 463 -6.03 8.44 -12.62
N ALA A 464 -6.77 9.51 -12.95
CA ALA A 464 -6.43 10.37 -14.08
C ALA A 464 -4.99 10.90 -14.00
N GLY A 465 -4.58 11.48 -12.87
CA GLY A 465 -3.23 12.00 -12.65
C GLY A 465 -2.13 10.97 -12.87
N ASN A 466 -2.31 9.78 -12.29
CA ASN A 466 -1.36 8.68 -12.43
C ASN A 466 -1.31 8.11 -13.86
N SER A 467 -2.44 8.15 -14.58
CA SER A 467 -2.58 7.71 -15.97
C SER A 467 -1.96 8.67 -17.00
N VAL A 468 -1.69 9.95 -16.66
CA VAL A 468 -1.21 10.96 -17.63
C VAL A 468 0.05 10.51 -18.38
N CYS A 469 0.95 9.79 -17.71
CA CYS A 469 2.22 9.36 -18.32
C CYS A 469 2.08 8.13 -19.24
N GLU A 470 0.95 7.44 -19.19
CA GLU A 470 0.66 6.33 -20.11
C GLU A 470 -0.06 6.80 -21.37
N ALA A 471 -0.70 7.96 -21.30
CA ALA A 471 -1.40 8.56 -22.43
C ALA A 471 -0.42 9.25 -23.41
N LYS A 472 -0.42 8.84 -24.68
CA LYS A 472 0.42 9.44 -25.74
C LYS A 472 -0.13 10.75 -26.31
N GLU A 473 -1.44 10.86 -26.43
CA GLU A 473 -2.13 11.95 -27.16
C GLU A 473 -3.09 12.73 -26.25
N LEU A 474 -2.78 12.83 -24.96
CA LEU A 474 -3.57 13.65 -24.05
C LEU A 474 -3.40 15.13 -24.44
N SER A 475 -4.52 15.79 -24.69
CA SER A 475 -4.51 17.18 -25.09
C SER A 475 -3.97 18.10 -23.98
N GLU A 476 -3.38 19.23 -24.36
CA GLU A 476 -2.79 20.16 -23.40
C GLU A 476 -3.87 20.72 -22.45
N GLU A 477 -5.08 20.96 -22.97
CA GLU A 477 -6.22 21.47 -22.19
C GLU A 477 -6.58 20.52 -21.03
N ARG A 478 -6.60 19.20 -21.30
CA ARG A 478 -6.88 18.16 -20.32
C ARG A 478 -5.75 17.99 -19.33
N ARG A 479 -4.50 18.03 -19.80
CA ARG A 479 -3.33 17.95 -18.96
C ARG A 479 -3.28 19.10 -17.95
N LEU A 480 -3.54 20.33 -18.39
CA LEU A 480 -3.61 21.51 -17.53
C LEU A 480 -4.74 21.40 -16.51
N LEU A 481 -5.92 20.94 -16.94
CA LEU A 481 -7.08 20.78 -16.07
C LEU A 481 -6.84 19.74 -14.96
N ILE A 482 -6.36 18.54 -15.31
CA ILE A 482 -6.03 17.50 -14.32
C ILE A 482 -5.01 18.03 -13.32
N ALA A 483 -3.96 18.68 -13.82
CA ALA A 483 -2.90 19.17 -12.96
C ALA A 483 -3.36 20.33 -12.07
N GLN A 484 -4.30 21.18 -12.50
CA GLN A 484 -4.95 22.18 -11.64
C GLN A 484 -5.87 21.53 -10.58
N LEU A 485 -6.62 20.48 -10.93
CA LEU A 485 -7.46 19.75 -9.98
C LEU A 485 -6.64 18.99 -8.92
N LEU A 486 -5.45 18.52 -9.30
CA LEU A 486 -4.52 17.85 -8.40
C LEU A 486 -3.58 18.82 -7.66
N LYS A 487 -3.59 20.11 -7.98
CA LYS A 487 -2.63 21.11 -7.47
C LYS A 487 -2.41 21.05 -5.96
N TYR A 488 -3.50 21.05 -5.19
CA TYR A 488 -3.47 21.02 -3.72
C TYR A 488 -3.40 19.60 -3.16
N GLN A 489 -3.51 18.57 -4.01
CA GLN A 489 -3.41 17.18 -3.58
C GLN A 489 -1.97 16.71 -3.36
N CYS A 490 -1.02 17.42 -3.96
CA CYS A 490 0.34 16.97 -4.15
C CYS A 490 1.28 17.53 -3.08
N ARG A 491 1.76 16.67 -2.18
CA ARG A 491 2.86 17.00 -1.27
C ARG A 491 4.14 17.30 -2.07
N GLU A 492 5.05 18.11 -1.51
CA GLU A 492 6.41 18.25 -2.06
C GLU A 492 7.15 16.90 -2.16
N SER A 493 6.77 15.94 -1.30
CA SER A 493 7.29 14.57 -1.30
C SER A 493 6.87 13.71 -2.50
N PHE A 494 5.99 14.19 -3.39
CA PHE A 494 5.64 13.54 -4.66
C PHE A 494 6.21 14.37 -5.83
N PRO A 495 7.49 14.17 -6.20
CA PRO A 495 8.16 14.97 -7.23
C PRO A 495 7.44 14.95 -8.58
N GLN A 496 6.67 13.90 -8.86
CA GLN A 496 5.93 13.72 -10.10
C GLN A 496 4.85 14.78 -10.32
N PHE A 497 4.28 15.34 -9.25
CA PHE A 497 3.26 16.37 -9.33
C PHE A 497 3.77 17.77 -8.95
N SER A 498 5.08 17.93 -8.73
CA SER A 498 5.70 19.24 -8.49
C SER A 498 5.33 20.28 -9.56
N ARG A 499 5.18 19.84 -10.81
CA ARG A 499 4.76 20.69 -11.95
C ARG A 499 3.32 21.18 -11.83
N CYS A 500 2.44 20.44 -11.15
CA CYS A 500 1.05 20.83 -10.94
C CYS A 500 0.94 22.13 -10.11
N ARG A 501 1.89 22.36 -9.18
CA ARG A 501 1.93 23.60 -8.36
C ARG A 501 2.28 24.85 -9.17
N LEU A 502 2.98 24.69 -10.29
CA LEU A 502 3.40 25.81 -11.15
C LEU A 502 2.30 26.29 -12.09
N ILE A 503 1.18 25.56 -12.16
CA ILE A 503 0.08 25.87 -13.07
C ILE A 503 -0.70 27.06 -12.56
N LYS A 504 -0.91 28.02 -13.46
CA LYS A 504 -1.79 29.16 -13.23
C LYS A 504 -3.19 28.80 -13.69
N VAL A 505 -4.18 29.17 -12.88
CA VAL A 505 -5.61 28.99 -13.20
C VAL A 505 -5.99 29.70 -14.50
N GLU A 506 -5.31 30.80 -14.79
CA GLU A 506 -5.47 31.59 -16.01
C GLU A 506 -5.19 30.77 -17.26
N ASP A 507 -4.12 29.99 -17.26
CA ASP A 507 -3.71 29.15 -18.39
C ASP A 507 -4.75 28.05 -18.63
N VAL A 508 -5.31 27.49 -17.55
CA VAL A 508 -6.35 26.45 -17.63
C VAL A 508 -7.66 27.00 -18.23
N VAL A 509 -8.10 28.18 -17.77
CA VAL A 509 -9.32 28.82 -18.28
C VAL A 509 -9.14 29.32 -19.71
N ALA A 510 -7.95 29.78 -20.09
CA ALA A 510 -7.64 30.21 -21.46
C ALA A 510 -7.61 29.02 -22.44
N ALA A 511 -7.12 27.86 -22.00
CA ALA A 511 -7.02 26.66 -22.82
C ALA A 511 -8.36 25.93 -23.00
N ASN A 512 -9.32 26.07 -22.08
CA ASN A 512 -10.56 25.28 -22.09
C ASN A 512 -11.81 26.11 -22.48
N GLU A 513 -12.71 25.51 -23.26
CA GLU A 513 -14.03 26.09 -23.51
C GLU A 513 -14.85 26.20 -22.22
N SER A 514 -15.36 27.40 -21.92
CA SER A 514 -16.01 27.69 -20.63
C SER A 514 -17.28 26.86 -20.39
N SER A 515 -18.05 26.51 -21.43
CA SER A 515 -19.27 25.69 -21.32
C SER A 515 -18.97 24.25 -20.90
N THR A 516 -17.96 23.64 -21.53
CA THR A 516 -17.50 22.28 -21.25
C THR A 516 -16.92 22.20 -19.84
N LEU A 517 -16.07 23.16 -19.48
CA LEU A 517 -15.48 23.26 -18.16
C LEU A 517 -16.55 23.43 -17.07
N LEU A 518 -17.52 24.34 -17.26
CA LEU A 518 -18.61 24.57 -16.30
C LEU A 518 -19.45 23.30 -16.05
N THR A 519 -19.69 22.50 -17.10
CA THR A 519 -20.44 21.26 -16.99
C THR A 519 -19.72 20.24 -16.12
N LEU A 520 -18.40 20.11 -16.30
CA LEU A 520 -17.57 19.24 -15.47
C LEU A 520 -17.52 19.72 -14.02
N LEU A 521 -17.26 21.02 -13.80
CA LEU A 521 -17.15 21.59 -12.45
C LEU A 521 -18.46 21.41 -11.65
N LYS A 522 -19.63 21.57 -12.30
CA LYS A 522 -20.94 21.27 -11.68
C LYS A 522 -21.08 19.81 -11.26
N ARG A 523 -20.53 18.86 -12.02
CA ARG A 523 -20.53 17.44 -11.63
C ARG A 523 -19.61 17.17 -10.45
N LEU A 524 -18.43 17.80 -10.42
CA LEU A 524 -17.47 17.67 -9.32
C LEU A 524 -17.96 18.31 -8.00
N LEU A 525 -18.83 19.32 -8.07
CA LEU A 525 -19.48 19.90 -6.88
C LEU A 525 -20.50 18.97 -6.20
N LYS A 526 -20.96 17.90 -6.87
CA LYS A 526 -21.94 16.97 -6.31
C LYS A 526 -21.36 16.23 -5.11
N ARG A 527 -22.23 15.96 -4.13
CA ARG A 527 -21.93 15.26 -2.86
C ARG A 527 -21.20 13.92 -3.02
N GLU A 528 -21.50 13.16 -4.06
CA GLU A 528 -20.86 11.85 -4.34
C GLU A 528 -19.35 11.97 -4.62
N ASN A 529 -18.85 13.14 -5.03
CA ASN A 529 -17.49 13.36 -5.52
C ASN A 529 -16.67 14.30 -4.62
N ARG A 530 -17.02 14.36 -3.33
CA ARG A 530 -16.55 15.37 -2.40
C ARG A 530 -15.16 15.03 -1.82
N ASP A 531 -14.11 15.52 -2.47
CA ASP A 531 -12.78 15.68 -1.87
C ASP A 531 -12.53 17.17 -1.66
N GLY A 532 -12.27 17.59 -0.42
CA GLY A 532 -12.17 19.00 -0.07
C GLY A 532 -11.06 19.76 -0.82
N ARG A 533 -9.97 19.10 -1.20
CA ARG A 533 -8.89 19.74 -1.99
C ARG A 533 -9.27 19.92 -3.45
N ILE A 534 -9.95 18.92 -4.03
CA ILE A 534 -10.49 19.01 -5.38
C ILE A 534 -11.55 20.10 -5.43
N LEU A 535 -12.45 20.14 -4.44
CA LEU A 535 -13.47 21.17 -4.34
C LEU A 535 -12.86 22.57 -4.23
N TYR A 536 -11.75 22.72 -3.52
CA TYR A 536 -11.02 23.99 -3.48
C TYR A 536 -10.56 24.42 -4.88
N SER A 537 -9.94 23.51 -5.66
CA SER A 537 -9.58 23.79 -7.07
C SER A 537 -10.79 24.06 -7.96
N VAL A 538 -11.92 23.37 -7.73
CA VAL A 538 -13.16 23.54 -8.48
C VAL A 538 -13.77 24.92 -8.23
N ILE A 539 -13.82 25.36 -6.97
CA ILE A 539 -14.28 26.70 -6.59
C ILE A 539 -13.37 27.76 -7.20
N GLU A 540 -12.04 27.58 -7.10
CA GLU A 540 -11.05 28.49 -7.70
C GLU A 540 -11.29 28.65 -9.22
N LEU A 541 -11.50 27.55 -9.94
CA LEU A 541 -11.80 27.56 -11.37
C LEU A 541 -13.14 28.25 -11.69
N LEU A 542 -14.21 27.94 -10.93
CA LEU A 542 -15.54 28.55 -11.12
C LEU A 542 -15.50 30.06 -10.95
N LEU A 543 -14.83 30.53 -9.90
CA LEU A 543 -14.69 31.95 -9.62
C LEU A 543 -13.88 32.65 -10.69
N ARG A 544 -12.79 32.02 -11.16
CA ARG A 544 -11.99 32.59 -12.23
C ARG A 544 -12.78 32.73 -13.54
N ILE A 545 -13.62 31.75 -13.89
CA ILE A 545 -14.54 31.85 -15.05
C ILE A 545 -15.49 33.05 -14.90
N LYS A 546 -15.94 33.34 -13.67
CA LYS A 546 -16.79 34.51 -13.35
C LYS A 546 -16.00 35.81 -13.14
N LYS A 547 -14.67 35.80 -13.34
CA LYS A 547 -13.75 36.93 -13.13
C LYS A 547 -13.69 37.43 -11.68
N VAL A 548 -13.95 36.53 -10.72
CA VAL A 548 -13.78 36.79 -9.29
C VAL A 548 -12.46 36.17 -8.85
N ASP A 549 -11.67 36.91 -8.07
CA ASP A 549 -10.40 36.43 -7.55
C ASP A 549 -10.63 35.64 -6.25
N TRP A 550 -10.32 34.35 -6.29
CA TRP A 550 -10.49 33.47 -5.13
C TRP A 550 -9.52 33.79 -4.00
N SER A 551 -8.28 34.17 -4.33
CA SER A 551 -7.26 34.49 -3.33
C SER A 551 -7.64 35.75 -2.56
N ASP A 552 -8.09 36.80 -3.26
CA ASP A 552 -8.57 38.04 -2.65
C ASP A 552 -9.80 37.80 -1.75
N LEU A 553 -10.74 36.94 -2.16
CA LEU A 553 -11.89 36.58 -1.32
C LEU A 553 -11.52 35.82 -0.05
N VAL A 554 -10.56 34.89 -0.15
CA VAL A 554 -10.05 34.16 1.02
C VAL A 554 -9.27 35.12 1.93
N ASP A 555 -8.50 36.06 1.39
CA ASP A 555 -7.75 37.00 2.22
C ASP A 555 -8.68 38.03 2.90
N ARG A 556 -9.71 38.51 2.19
CA ARG A 556 -10.73 39.43 2.74
C ARG A 556 -11.84 38.74 3.52
N GLN A 557 -11.93 37.42 3.49
CA GLN A 557 -12.99 36.66 4.16
C GLN A 557 -14.43 37.09 3.78
N GLU A 558 -14.64 37.58 2.54
CA GLU A 558 -15.91 38.14 2.03
C GLU A 558 -16.73 37.13 1.21
N PHE A 559 -17.27 36.11 1.86
CA PHE A 559 -17.92 34.99 1.16
C PHE A 559 -19.39 35.23 0.76
N ASP A 560 -19.99 36.37 1.09
CA ASP A 560 -21.39 36.66 0.73
C ASP A 560 -21.61 36.76 -0.79
N SER A 561 -20.60 37.23 -1.52
CA SER A 561 -20.59 37.28 -2.99
C SER A 561 -20.75 35.89 -3.64
N LEU A 562 -20.38 34.81 -2.93
CA LEU A 562 -20.52 33.44 -3.45
C LEU A 562 -21.97 33.00 -3.57
N LYS A 563 -22.88 33.58 -2.77
CA LYS A 563 -24.33 33.27 -2.83
C LYS A 563 -24.97 33.75 -4.13
N GLU A 564 -24.38 34.72 -4.81
CA GLU A 564 -24.87 35.23 -6.10
C GLU A 564 -24.50 34.32 -7.28
N ILE A 565 -23.59 33.37 -7.07
CA ILE A 565 -23.10 32.46 -8.09
C ILE A 565 -24.03 31.25 -8.17
N LYS A 566 -24.89 31.26 -9.20
CA LYS A 566 -25.88 30.20 -9.47
C LYS A 566 -25.31 28.77 -9.45
N GLU A 567 -24.05 28.61 -9.87
CA GLU A 567 -23.41 27.30 -9.90
C GLU A 567 -23.03 26.75 -8.51
N LEU A 568 -22.90 27.62 -7.50
CA LEU A 568 -22.61 27.26 -6.10
C LEU A 568 -23.86 27.16 -5.23
N GLU A 569 -25.01 27.66 -5.70
CA GLU A 569 -26.28 27.68 -4.95
C GLU A 569 -26.65 26.29 -4.41
N GLY A 570 -26.54 25.24 -5.24
CA GLY A 570 -26.79 23.87 -4.82
C GLY A 570 -25.84 23.41 -3.71
N PHE A 571 -24.54 23.66 -3.87
CA PHE A 571 -23.51 23.26 -2.90
C PHE A 571 -23.67 23.99 -1.55
N LEU A 572 -23.89 25.30 -1.57
CA LEU A 572 -24.07 26.12 -0.36
C LEU A 572 -25.43 25.89 0.32
N GLY A 573 -26.45 25.48 -0.44
CA GLY A 573 -27.79 25.21 0.08
C GLY A 573 -27.95 23.84 0.75
N GLU A 574 -27.03 22.89 0.52
CA GLU A 574 -27.13 21.50 1.02
C GLU A 574 -27.29 21.41 2.54
N VAL A 575 -26.59 22.24 3.31
CA VAL A 575 -26.63 22.22 4.79
C VAL A 575 -28.02 22.49 5.35
N SER A 576 -28.86 23.17 4.58
CA SER A 576 -30.24 23.49 4.98
C SER A 576 -31.25 22.43 4.52
N ASN A 577 -30.83 21.42 3.77
CA ASN A 577 -31.71 20.41 3.19
C ASN A 577 -31.82 19.14 4.08
N PRO A 578 -32.97 18.88 4.72
CA PRO A 578 -33.16 17.72 5.59
C PRO A 578 -33.10 16.37 4.85
N ASP A 579 -33.31 16.35 3.53
CA ASP A 579 -33.22 15.13 2.73
C ASP A 579 -31.76 14.74 2.44
N VAL A 580 -30.82 15.66 2.66
CA VAL A 580 -29.39 15.48 2.32
C VAL A 580 -28.51 15.38 3.57
N VAL A 581 -28.84 16.13 4.62
CA VAL A 581 -28.07 16.16 5.87
C VAL A 581 -28.94 15.93 7.10
N THR A 582 -28.33 15.35 8.13
CA THR A 582 -28.96 15.20 9.44
C THR A 582 -28.97 16.54 10.19
N LEU A 583 -30.07 17.29 10.11
CA LEU A 583 -30.17 18.63 10.72
C LEU A 583 -29.91 18.66 12.24
N SER A 584 -30.16 17.58 12.98
CA SER A 584 -29.84 17.52 14.41
C SER A 584 -28.33 17.50 14.65
N ILE A 585 -27.55 16.78 13.84
CA ILE A 585 -26.08 16.76 13.91
C ILE A 585 -25.53 18.16 13.63
N VAL A 586 -26.00 18.81 12.56
CA VAL A 586 -25.59 20.17 12.19
C VAL A 586 -25.95 21.19 13.28
N LYS A 587 -27.13 21.07 13.89
CA LYS A 587 -27.55 21.99 14.97
C LYS A 587 -26.78 21.77 16.27
N ASN A 588 -26.53 20.51 16.65
CA ASN A 588 -25.87 20.18 17.91
C ASN A 588 -24.38 20.50 17.86
N TRP A 589 -23.68 20.03 16.82
CA TRP A 589 -22.23 20.20 16.70
C TRP A 589 -21.83 21.50 15.99
N GLY A 590 -22.77 22.12 15.27
CA GLY A 590 -22.60 23.44 14.67
C GLY A 590 -23.09 24.59 15.55
N GLU A 591 -23.31 24.39 16.85
CA GLU A 591 -23.74 25.43 17.79
C GLU A 591 -22.77 26.63 17.77
N MET A 592 -23.31 27.85 17.77
CA MET A 592 -22.55 29.09 17.69
C MET A 592 -22.68 29.89 18.99
N VAL A 593 -21.58 30.52 19.39
CA VAL A 593 -21.47 31.42 20.53
C VAL A 593 -21.21 32.82 20.00
N THR A 594 -21.93 33.82 20.49
CA THR A 594 -21.74 35.23 20.11
C THR A 594 -20.68 35.90 20.98
N ILE A 595 -19.66 36.46 20.35
CA ILE A 595 -18.60 37.24 20.99
C ILE A 595 -18.91 38.73 20.81
N PRO A 596 -19.09 39.50 21.90
CA PRO A 596 -19.51 40.88 21.82
C PRO A 596 -18.43 41.77 21.18
N ALA A 597 -18.88 42.84 20.50
CA ALA A 597 -18.01 43.88 20.01
C ALA A 597 -17.22 44.54 21.17
N GLY A 598 -15.96 44.91 20.93
CA GLY A 598 -15.15 45.58 21.93
C GLY A 598 -13.65 45.37 21.79
N LYS A 599 -12.89 46.16 22.56
CA LYS A 599 -11.44 46.06 22.67
C LYS A 599 -11.03 44.83 23.48
N PHE A 600 -9.95 44.18 23.07
CA PHE A 600 -9.30 43.10 23.83
C PHE A 600 -7.79 43.18 23.70
N ILE A 601 -7.08 42.53 24.62
CA ILE A 601 -5.62 42.42 24.61
C ILE A 601 -5.24 41.29 23.66
N TYR A 602 -4.57 41.63 22.56
CA TYR A 602 -4.01 40.69 21.60
C TYR A 602 -2.49 40.67 21.77
N GLN A 603 -1.92 39.46 21.82
CA GLN A 603 -0.47 39.28 21.88
C GLN A 603 0.09 38.87 20.51
N ASP A 604 0.96 39.72 19.95
CA ASP A 604 1.60 39.50 18.66
C ASP A 604 2.92 38.71 18.78
N GLU A 605 3.64 38.51 17.67
CA GLU A 605 4.91 37.74 17.66
C GLU A 605 6.08 38.43 18.36
N LYS A 606 6.00 39.73 18.64
CA LYS A 606 7.03 40.47 19.36
C LYS A 606 6.77 40.51 20.87
N ASP A 607 5.75 39.78 21.33
CA ASP A 607 5.24 39.84 22.69
C ASP A 607 4.80 41.27 23.08
N GLU A 608 4.36 42.07 22.09
CA GLU A 608 3.77 43.39 22.35
C GLU A 608 2.25 43.22 22.61
N GLU A 609 1.77 43.75 23.74
CA GLU A 609 0.36 43.74 24.10
C GLU A 609 -0.37 44.91 23.41
N ASP A 610 -1.13 44.60 22.37
CA ASP A 610 -1.91 45.58 21.62
C ASP A 610 -3.39 45.50 21.98
N HIS A 611 -4.05 46.67 22.02
CA HIS A 611 -5.49 46.75 22.17
C HIS A 611 -6.17 46.81 20.81
N ILE A 612 -6.79 45.70 20.41
CA ILE A 612 -7.48 45.59 19.13
C ILE A 612 -8.98 45.64 19.34
N PHE A 613 -9.69 46.43 18.53
CA PHE A 613 -11.14 46.42 18.49
C PHE A 613 -11.65 45.40 17.47
N LEU A 614 -12.50 44.47 17.93
CA LEU A 614 -13.24 43.58 17.04
C LEU A 614 -14.73 43.87 17.12
N LYS A 615 -15.41 43.90 15.96
CA LYS A 615 -16.88 43.87 15.89
C LYS A 615 -17.44 42.60 16.52
N GLU A 616 -18.76 42.58 16.72
CA GLU A 616 -19.45 41.37 17.14
C GLU A 616 -19.35 40.29 16.06
N PHE A 617 -19.03 39.06 16.47
CA PHE A 617 -19.01 37.89 15.59
C PHE A 617 -19.55 36.68 16.34
N SER A 618 -19.86 35.61 15.62
CA SER A 618 -20.15 34.32 16.27
C SER A 618 -19.13 33.28 15.89
N VAL A 619 -18.74 32.44 16.85
CA VAL A 619 -17.77 31.36 16.71
C VAL A 619 -18.39 30.03 17.13
N MET A 620 -18.00 28.94 16.49
CA MET A 620 -18.46 27.62 16.89
C MET A 620 -18.03 27.28 18.32
N LYS A 621 -18.98 26.77 19.09
CA LYS A 621 -18.79 26.34 20.48
C LYS A 621 -17.75 25.23 20.61
N PHE A 622 -17.78 24.29 19.66
CA PHE A 622 -16.90 23.12 19.59
C PHE A 622 -16.07 23.17 18.30
N PRO A 623 -14.89 22.55 18.25
CA PRO A 623 -14.27 22.19 16.98
C PRO A 623 -15.18 21.27 16.17
N VAL A 624 -15.00 21.26 14.84
CA VAL A 624 -15.79 20.41 13.96
C VAL A 624 -15.56 18.94 14.32
N THR A 625 -16.63 18.22 14.62
CA THR A 625 -16.58 16.82 15.01
C THR A 625 -16.54 15.88 13.81
N ASN A 626 -16.16 14.62 14.04
CA ASN A 626 -16.25 13.57 13.02
C ASN A 626 -17.69 13.43 12.49
N ALA A 627 -18.70 13.52 13.36
CA ALA A 627 -20.12 13.48 12.95
C ALA A 627 -20.47 14.63 11.99
N LEU A 628 -20.09 15.86 12.35
CA LEU A 628 -20.39 17.03 11.51
C LEU A 628 -19.62 16.98 10.18
N TYR A 629 -18.36 16.53 10.20
CA TYR A 629 -17.57 16.41 8.99
C TYR A 629 -18.10 15.32 8.04
N LYS A 630 -18.67 14.22 8.56
CA LYS A 630 -19.35 13.19 7.75
C LYS A 630 -20.61 13.73 7.05
N GLU A 631 -21.29 14.71 7.64
CA GLU A 631 -22.41 15.40 6.97
C GLU A 631 -21.91 16.26 5.80
N PHE A 632 -20.70 16.81 5.89
CA PHE A 632 -20.04 17.45 4.77
C PHE A 632 -19.62 16.39 3.74
N ASP A 633 -18.74 15.44 4.10
CA ASP A 633 -18.20 14.39 3.23
C ASP A 633 -18.67 13.00 3.69
N PRO A 634 -19.72 12.42 3.07
CA PRO A 634 -20.25 11.10 3.46
C PRO A 634 -19.26 9.95 3.25
N ASN A 635 -18.29 10.12 2.36
CA ASN A 635 -17.26 9.12 2.07
C ASN A 635 -16.01 9.32 2.96
N HIS A 636 -16.08 10.21 3.95
CA HIS A 636 -14.97 10.47 4.85
C HIS A 636 -14.62 9.23 5.68
N ILE A 637 -13.48 8.62 5.35
CA ILE A 637 -12.84 7.61 6.17
C ILE A 637 -11.94 8.31 7.19
N LEU A 638 -12.08 7.94 8.46
CA LEU A 638 -11.24 8.43 9.54
C LEU A 638 -9.77 8.14 9.21
N ARG A 639 -8.97 9.19 9.03
CA ARG A 639 -7.57 9.07 8.57
C ARG A 639 -6.63 8.55 9.64
N PHE A 640 -6.95 8.86 10.89
CA PHE A 640 -6.18 8.48 12.06
C PHE A 640 -7.11 7.84 13.10
N PRO A 641 -7.68 6.66 12.81
CA PRO A 641 -8.69 6.03 13.67
C PRO A 641 -8.10 5.59 15.01
N LEU A 642 -6.77 5.48 15.14
CA LEU A 642 -6.11 5.25 16.42
C LEU A 642 -6.25 6.44 17.38
N TYR A 643 -6.31 7.66 16.83
CA TYR A 643 -6.27 8.91 17.60
C TYR A 643 -7.62 9.63 17.66
N SER A 644 -8.51 9.47 16.67
CA SER A 644 -9.88 9.99 16.69
C SER A 644 -10.81 8.98 16.01
N PHE A 645 -11.67 8.34 16.81
CA PHE A 645 -12.50 7.21 16.35
C PHE A 645 -14.00 7.41 16.59
N SER A 646 -14.39 8.26 17.55
CA SER A 646 -15.79 8.49 17.90
C SER A 646 -16.38 9.68 17.15
N ASP A 647 -17.70 9.70 17.01
CA ASP A 647 -18.46 10.72 16.26
C ASP A 647 -18.42 12.10 16.92
N ASP A 648 -18.28 12.16 18.24
CA ASP A 648 -18.19 13.36 19.08
C ASP A 648 -16.75 13.84 19.33
N HIS A 649 -15.76 13.12 18.80
CA HIS A 649 -14.37 13.60 18.78
C HIS A 649 -14.18 14.64 17.67
N PRO A 650 -13.22 15.56 17.83
CA PRO A 650 -12.85 16.47 16.75
C PRO A 650 -12.34 15.68 15.53
N VAL A 651 -12.68 16.17 14.35
CA VAL A 651 -12.10 15.67 13.10
C VAL A 651 -10.62 16.06 13.05
N ILE A 652 -9.76 15.10 12.73
CA ILE A 652 -8.31 15.29 12.68
C ILE A 652 -7.73 14.84 11.34
N GLY A 653 -6.53 15.32 11.04
CA GLY A 653 -5.89 15.02 9.76
C GLY A 653 -6.55 15.72 8.59
N ILE A 654 -7.23 16.85 8.86
CA ILE A 654 -7.83 17.73 7.87
C ILE A 654 -6.86 18.88 7.62
N ASN A 655 -6.57 19.15 6.35
CA ASN A 655 -5.67 20.24 5.98
C ASN A 655 -6.42 21.57 5.81
N TYR A 656 -5.67 22.64 5.53
CA TYR A 656 -6.25 23.99 5.42
C TYR A 656 -7.34 24.07 4.34
N TYR A 657 -7.09 23.55 3.13
CA TYR A 657 -8.03 23.63 2.01
C TYR A 657 -9.35 22.92 2.31
N GLU A 658 -9.28 21.73 2.91
CA GLU A 658 -10.45 20.95 3.31
C GLU A 658 -11.26 21.66 4.39
N SER A 659 -10.58 22.22 5.40
CA SER A 659 -11.24 22.98 6.47
C SER A 659 -11.96 24.21 5.94
N LEU A 660 -11.36 24.93 4.99
CA LEU A 660 -11.95 26.11 4.36
C LEU A 660 -13.17 25.76 3.52
N VAL A 661 -13.12 24.72 2.69
CA VAL A 661 -14.27 24.28 1.89
C VAL A 661 -15.42 23.79 2.77
N CYS A 662 -15.12 23.05 3.84
CA CYS A 662 -16.14 22.63 4.80
C CYS A 662 -16.77 23.84 5.51
N ALA A 663 -15.98 24.84 5.91
CA ALA A 663 -16.49 26.07 6.51
C ALA A 663 -17.43 26.81 5.56
N LEU A 664 -17.06 26.92 4.27
CA LEU A 664 -17.91 27.53 3.24
C LEU A 664 -19.22 26.79 3.03
N TRP A 665 -19.17 25.44 3.00
CA TRP A 665 -20.35 24.61 2.90
C TRP A 665 -21.32 24.86 4.06
N LEU A 666 -20.80 25.01 5.29
CA LEU A 666 -21.58 25.42 6.47
C LEU A 666 -22.17 26.85 6.39
N GLY A 667 -21.87 27.60 5.33
CA GLY A 667 -22.22 29.02 5.20
C GLY A 667 -21.42 29.91 6.15
N ARG A 668 -20.22 29.45 6.54
CA ARG A 668 -19.33 30.06 7.54
C ARG A 668 -17.93 30.26 6.94
N ARG A 669 -16.99 30.69 7.77
CA ARG A 669 -15.57 30.83 7.40
C ARG A 669 -14.66 30.33 8.52
N LEU A 670 -13.37 30.18 8.21
CA LEU A 670 -12.36 29.95 9.24
C LEU A 670 -12.12 31.24 10.05
N PRO A 671 -11.73 31.15 11.33
CA PRO A 671 -11.44 32.31 12.15
C PRO A 671 -10.18 33.06 11.66
N ILE A 672 -10.18 34.38 11.83
CA ILE A 672 -8.90 35.10 11.91
C ILE A 672 -8.27 34.86 13.29
N GLU A 673 -6.94 34.91 13.35
CA GLU A 673 -6.16 34.68 14.57
C GLU A 673 -6.66 35.51 15.76
N LYS A 674 -6.99 36.78 15.52
CA LYS A 674 -7.50 37.72 16.53
C LYS A 674 -8.89 37.33 17.06
N GLU A 675 -9.77 36.84 16.20
CA GLU A 675 -11.09 36.33 16.60
C GLU A 675 -10.96 35.08 17.46
N TRP A 676 -10.07 34.17 17.07
CA TRP A 676 -9.79 32.96 17.81
C TRP A 676 -9.26 33.29 19.22
N GLU A 677 -8.27 34.19 19.31
CA GLU A 677 -7.67 34.56 20.59
C GLU A 677 -8.68 35.27 21.50
N LYS A 678 -9.48 36.22 20.98
CA LYS A 678 -10.54 36.86 21.77
C LYS A 678 -11.56 35.84 22.27
N ALA A 679 -11.97 34.89 21.43
CA ALA A 679 -12.89 33.82 21.83
C ALA A 679 -12.29 32.91 22.92
N ALA A 680 -10.98 32.72 22.93
CA ALA A 680 -10.26 31.88 23.89
C ALA A 680 -10.11 32.58 25.24
N ARG A 681 -9.59 33.82 25.24
CA ARG A 681 -9.10 34.47 26.46
C ARG A 681 -9.99 35.59 26.99
N GLY A 682 -11.01 36.02 26.25
CA GLY A 682 -11.80 37.17 26.68
C GLY A 682 -11.10 38.50 26.45
N VAL A 683 -11.26 39.43 27.40
CA VAL A 683 -10.74 40.82 27.30
C VAL A 683 -9.69 41.15 28.37
N ASP A 684 -9.39 40.22 29.27
CA ASP A 684 -8.60 40.44 30.48
C ASP A 684 -7.17 39.89 30.41
N GLY A 685 -6.73 39.39 29.25
CA GLY A 685 -5.34 39.00 29.04
C GLY A 685 -4.94 37.68 29.71
N ARG A 686 -5.88 36.77 30.03
CA ARG A 686 -5.54 35.44 30.58
C ARG A 686 -4.70 34.58 29.64
N ASP A 687 -3.85 33.71 30.21
CA ASP A 687 -2.98 32.78 29.50
C ASP A 687 -3.72 31.54 28.97
N TYR A 688 -4.72 31.08 29.73
CA TYR A 688 -5.57 29.93 29.39
C TYR A 688 -7.04 30.34 29.41
N PRO A 689 -7.95 29.61 28.76
CA PRO A 689 -9.38 29.96 28.72
C PRO A 689 -9.98 30.15 30.11
N TRP A 690 -9.54 29.35 31.09
CA TRP A 690 -9.96 29.39 32.48
C TRP A 690 -9.19 30.38 33.38
N GLY A 691 -8.16 31.07 32.89
CA GLY A 691 -7.37 32.04 33.66
C GLY A 691 -5.87 31.74 33.68
N GLU A 692 -5.25 31.85 34.86
CA GLU A 692 -3.84 31.52 35.09
C GLU A 692 -3.63 30.01 35.30
N ALA A 693 -2.40 29.53 35.11
CA ALA A 693 -2.02 28.14 35.33
C ALA A 693 -2.09 27.76 36.82
N MET A 694 -3.27 27.36 37.29
CA MET A 694 -3.51 26.84 38.65
C MET A 694 -3.02 25.37 38.77
N GLY A 695 -1.76 25.10 38.43
CA GLY A 695 -1.22 23.74 38.35
C GLY A 695 -1.78 22.92 37.17
N TYR A 696 -1.09 21.86 36.78
CA TYR A 696 -1.51 20.96 35.70
C TYR A 696 -2.73 20.15 36.14
N GLN A 697 -3.93 20.61 35.82
CA GLN A 697 -5.19 19.95 36.19
C GLN A 697 -5.76 19.18 34.99
N ASN A 698 -5.94 17.87 35.15
CA ASN A 698 -6.35 16.96 34.08
C ASN A 698 -7.74 17.25 33.49
N ASP A 699 -8.60 17.97 34.23
CA ASP A 699 -10.02 18.18 33.87
C ASP A 699 -10.27 19.45 33.02
N TYR A 700 -9.20 20.15 32.60
CA TYR A 700 -9.30 21.45 31.93
C TYR A 700 -8.96 21.42 30.45
N ALA A 701 -8.12 20.47 30.00
CA ALA A 701 -7.71 20.38 28.61
C ALA A 701 -7.07 19.02 28.32
N ASN A 702 -7.19 18.54 27.08
CA ASN A 702 -6.45 17.37 26.61
C ASN A 702 -5.09 17.78 26.06
N THR A 703 -4.02 17.48 26.79
CA THR A 703 -2.63 17.77 26.43
C THR A 703 -1.75 16.55 26.71
N CYS A 704 -0.52 16.50 26.21
CA CYS A 704 0.33 15.33 26.38
C CYS A 704 0.78 15.11 27.85
N ASP A 705 0.66 16.13 28.70
CA ASP A 705 0.92 16.06 30.14
C ASP A 705 0.02 15.02 30.86
N PHE A 706 -1.15 14.72 30.30
CA PHE A 706 -2.16 13.85 30.93
C PHE A 706 -2.21 12.43 30.33
N VAL A 707 -1.35 12.13 29.35
CA VAL A 707 -1.10 10.78 28.78
C VAL A 707 -2.36 10.08 28.24
N ILE A 708 -3.34 10.84 27.72
CA ILE A 708 -4.50 10.26 27.00
C ILE A 708 -4.03 9.67 25.66
N GLY A 709 -3.10 10.35 24.97
CA GLY A 709 -2.46 9.85 23.74
C GLY A 709 -3.37 9.84 22.51
N ARG A 710 -4.51 10.55 22.56
CA ARG A 710 -5.53 10.64 21.51
C ARG A 710 -6.47 11.82 21.75
N THR A 711 -7.35 12.13 20.81
CA THR A 711 -8.43 13.11 21.01
C THR A 711 -9.46 12.61 22.02
N SER A 712 -10.22 13.54 22.58
CA SER A 712 -11.32 13.34 23.53
C SER A 712 -12.63 13.88 22.95
N ALA A 713 -13.76 13.56 23.59
CA ALA A 713 -15.04 14.16 23.21
C ALA A 713 -14.99 15.68 23.39
N VAL A 714 -15.56 16.44 22.45
CA VAL A 714 -15.49 17.92 22.47
C VAL A 714 -16.27 18.57 23.63
N THR A 715 -17.00 17.76 24.40
CA THR A 715 -17.77 18.16 25.59
C THR A 715 -17.10 17.73 26.90
N GLU A 716 -15.92 17.10 26.87
CA GLU A 716 -15.34 16.43 28.04
C GLU A 716 -14.82 17.42 29.10
N PHE A 717 -14.21 18.54 28.69
CA PHE A 717 -13.56 19.49 29.61
C PHE A 717 -14.42 20.72 29.90
N GLU A 718 -15.49 20.54 30.70
CA GLU A 718 -16.37 21.64 31.11
C GLU A 718 -15.65 22.71 31.95
N GLN A 719 -14.58 22.35 32.68
CA GLN A 719 -13.78 23.31 33.45
C GLN A 719 -12.84 24.15 32.56
N GLY A 720 -12.58 23.67 31.34
CA GLY A 720 -11.73 24.30 30.34
C GLY A 720 -12.42 25.36 29.47
N VAL A 721 -13.71 25.61 29.71
CA VAL A 721 -14.55 26.46 28.87
C VAL A 721 -14.09 27.92 28.92
N SER A 722 -14.01 28.55 27.75
CA SER A 722 -13.62 29.96 27.62
C SER A 722 -14.62 30.92 28.27
N PRO A 723 -14.25 32.20 28.52
CA PRO A 723 -15.15 33.20 29.11
C PRO A 723 -16.46 33.39 28.35
N PHE A 724 -16.45 33.06 27.07
CA PHE A 724 -17.59 33.18 26.18
C PHE A 724 -18.34 31.86 25.98
N GLY A 725 -17.85 30.73 26.48
CA GLY A 725 -18.54 29.44 26.37
C GLY A 725 -17.97 28.51 25.31
N CYS A 726 -16.77 28.77 24.77
CA CYS A 726 -16.13 27.91 23.77
C CYS A 726 -15.34 26.79 24.46
N PHE A 727 -15.53 25.56 24.00
CA PHE A 727 -14.78 24.38 24.45
C PHE A 727 -13.49 24.22 23.66
N ASP A 728 -12.54 23.47 24.23
CA ASP A 728 -11.27 23.08 23.61
C ASP A 728 -10.49 24.26 23.00
N MET A 729 -10.57 25.45 23.63
CA MET A 729 -9.73 26.60 23.27
C MET A 729 -8.29 26.48 23.83
N ALA A 730 -7.98 25.33 24.44
CA ALA A 730 -6.66 24.89 24.86
C ALA A 730 -6.61 23.36 24.83
N GLY A 731 -5.69 22.77 24.06
CA GLY A 731 -5.55 21.33 23.90
C GLY A 731 -6.53 20.70 22.90
N ASN A 732 -6.69 19.38 22.98
CA ASN A 732 -7.39 18.51 22.04
C ASN A 732 -6.81 18.60 20.62
N VAL A 733 -7.07 19.65 19.84
CA VAL A 733 -6.55 19.78 18.46
C VAL A 733 -6.11 21.20 18.13
N TRP A 734 -5.07 21.32 17.30
CA TRP A 734 -4.71 22.59 16.68
C TRP A 734 -5.81 23.02 15.72
N GLU A 735 -6.09 24.32 15.65
CA GLU A 735 -7.17 24.82 14.82
C GLU A 735 -6.67 25.81 13.77
N TRP A 736 -7.01 25.54 12.52
CA TRP A 736 -6.65 26.39 11.39
C TRP A 736 -7.23 27.80 11.50
N CYS A 737 -6.36 28.80 11.34
CA CYS A 737 -6.73 30.20 11.10
C CYS A 737 -6.33 30.62 9.68
N VAL A 738 -6.88 31.74 9.22
CA VAL A 738 -6.71 32.19 7.82
C VAL A 738 -5.36 32.87 7.57
N GLN A 739 -4.68 33.36 8.61
CA GLN A 739 -3.43 34.11 8.49
C GLN A 739 -2.33 33.29 7.79
N LEU A 740 -1.70 33.93 6.82
CA LEU A 740 -0.47 33.44 6.19
C LEU A 740 0.73 33.77 7.08
N TYR A 741 1.59 32.79 7.26
CA TYR A 741 2.91 32.99 7.81
C TYR A 741 3.95 32.69 6.73
N SER A 742 4.65 33.72 6.28
CA SER A 742 5.70 33.59 5.27
C SER A 742 7.07 33.81 5.92
N LYS A 743 7.87 32.75 5.96
CA LYS A 743 9.27 32.82 6.41
C LYS A 743 10.17 32.27 5.30
N GLY A 744 10.75 33.17 4.50
CA GLY A 744 11.59 32.80 3.36
C GLY A 744 10.76 32.33 2.16
N HIS A 745 11.02 31.11 1.67
CA HIS A 745 10.30 30.50 0.53
C HIS A 745 9.17 29.55 0.93
N VAL A 746 8.91 29.38 2.23
CA VAL A 746 7.87 28.46 2.74
C VAL A 746 6.63 29.25 3.11
N ILE A 747 5.49 28.89 2.51
CA ILE A 747 4.17 29.46 2.81
C ILE A 747 3.49 28.54 3.82
N GLN A 748 3.28 29.01 5.04
CA GLN A 748 2.56 28.28 6.08
C GLN A 748 1.27 29.00 6.47
N ARG A 749 0.35 28.28 7.13
CA ARG A 749 -0.86 28.85 7.74
C ARG A 749 -0.77 28.74 9.26
N VAL A 750 -1.32 29.74 9.93
CA VAL A 750 -1.36 29.79 11.40
C VAL A 750 -2.38 28.78 11.93
N ALA A 751 -2.02 28.12 13.03
CA ALA A 751 -2.95 27.37 13.85
C ALA A 751 -2.79 27.72 15.34
N ARG A 752 -3.91 27.70 16.07
CA ARG A 752 -3.99 28.07 17.50
C ARG A 752 -4.57 26.92 18.34
N GLY A 753 -4.43 27.02 19.66
CA GLY A 753 -5.10 26.13 20.62
C GLY A 753 -4.24 25.05 21.27
N GLY A 754 -3.15 24.60 20.66
CA GLY A 754 -2.43 23.41 21.17
C GLY A 754 -3.12 22.11 20.78
N SER A 755 -2.62 20.97 21.24
CA SER A 755 -3.25 19.67 20.95
C SER A 755 -2.91 18.62 22.00
N TRP A 756 -3.58 17.46 21.92
CA TRP A 756 -3.30 16.29 22.75
C TRP A 756 -1.84 15.77 22.64
N LEU A 757 -1.11 16.15 21.57
CA LEU A 757 0.31 15.81 21.38
C LEU A 757 1.28 16.80 22.04
N ASN A 758 0.80 17.97 22.46
CA ASN A 758 1.65 19.05 22.93
C ASN A 758 1.51 19.26 24.44
N TYR A 759 2.60 19.73 25.05
CA TYR A 759 2.58 20.15 26.46
C TYR A 759 1.66 21.36 26.64
N MET A 760 1.10 21.51 27.83
CA MET A 760 0.20 22.59 28.23
C MET A 760 0.78 23.99 27.95
N VAL A 761 2.11 24.15 27.99
CA VAL A 761 2.77 25.44 27.65
C VAL A 761 2.55 25.86 26.19
N HIS A 762 2.30 24.91 25.29
CA HIS A 762 1.97 25.18 23.88
C HIS A 762 0.47 25.32 23.64
N SER A 763 -0.36 25.20 24.69
CA SER A 763 -1.82 25.32 24.64
C SER A 763 -2.33 26.62 25.25
N LYS A 764 -1.43 27.59 25.49
CA LYS A 764 -1.83 28.95 25.89
C LYS A 764 -2.64 29.61 24.79
N CYS A 765 -3.56 30.49 25.15
CA CYS A 765 -4.39 31.24 24.19
C CYS A 765 -3.55 32.05 23.19
N VAL A 766 -2.38 32.51 23.61
CA VAL A 766 -1.46 33.33 22.80
C VAL A 766 -0.51 32.49 21.94
N TYR A 767 -0.40 31.20 22.22
CA TYR A 767 0.56 30.36 21.53
C TYR A 767 0.07 30.10 20.10
N ARG A 768 0.95 30.42 19.14
CA ARG A 768 0.74 30.16 17.71
C ARG A 768 1.68 29.09 17.22
N ASN A 769 1.18 28.26 16.32
CA ASN A 769 1.99 27.33 15.55
C ASN A 769 1.72 27.55 14.06
N THR A 770 2.57 27.02 13.21
CA THR A 770 2.43 27.16 11.76
C THR A 770 2.64 25.82 11.08
N PHE A 771 1.75 25.50 10.16
CA PHE A 771 1.76 24.24 9.43
C PHE A 771 1.70 24.50 7.93
N ASP A 772 2.24 23.58 7.13
CA ASP A 772 2.04 23.60 5.69
C ASP A 772 0.53 23.39 5.39
N PRO A 773 -0.12 24.25 4.59
CA PRO A 773 -1.54 24.12 4.27
C PRO A 773 -1.91 22.79 3.58
N ASP A 774 -0.96 22.10 2.96
CA ASP A 774 -1.15 20.78 2.36
C ASP A 774 -1.07 19.64 3.39
N GLU A 775 -0.51 19.89 4.57
CA GLU A 775 -0.25 18.87 5.59
C GLU A 775 -1.53 18.43 6.29
N ARG A 776 -1.68 17.11 6.42
CA ARG A 776 -2.76 16.46 7.17
C ARG A 776 -2.18 15.96 8.48
N TYR A 777 -2.05 16.85 9.46
CA TYR A 777 -1.42 16.55 10.73
C TYR A 777 -2.41 15.80 11.66
N PRO A 778 -1.99 14.73 12.37
CA PRO A 778 -2.89 13.90 13.20
C PRO A 778 -3.48 14.64 14.40
N ALA A 779 -3.07 15.87 14.66
CA ALA A 779 -3.65 16.72 15.68
C ALA A 779 -4.10 18.09 15.16
N SER A 780 -4.33 18.24 13.85
CA SER A 780 -4.96 19.43 13.26
C SER A 780 -6.44 19.20 12.96
N GLY A 781 -7.27 20.10 13.45
CA GLY A 781 -8.69 20.26 13.17
C GLY A 781 -9.02 21.73 12.87
N PHE A 782 -10.28 22.12 13.04
CA PHE A 782 -10.72 23.49 12.81
C PHE A 782 -12.07 23.76 13.47
N ARG A 783 -12.39 25.05 13.62
CA ARG A 783 -13.73 25.54 13.93
C ARG A 783 -14.10 26.68 12.99
N CYS A 784 -15.37 27.06 12.97
CA CYS A 784 -15.86 28.09 12.06
C CYS A 784 -16.41 29.32 12.80
N VAL A 785 -16.43 30.45 12.11
CA VAL A 785 -17.05 31.71 12.54
C VAL A 785 -18.04 32.22 11.49
N SER A 786 -18.98 33.07 11.90
CA SER A 786 -19.95 33.73 11.01
C SER A 786 -19.91 35.25 11.16
N LEU A 787 -20.25 35.97 10.08
CA LEU A 787 -20.22 37.43 9.85
C LEU A 787 -18.90 37.94 9.20
N PRO A 788 -18.96 38.98 8.32
CA PRO A 788 -17.78 39.51 7.62
C PRO A 788 -16.82 40.24 8.57
N LEU A 789 -15.58 40.49 8.08
CA LEU A 789 -14.40 41.01 8.79
C LEU A 789 -14.71 41.93 9.98
N THR A 790 -14.15 41.52 11.12
CA THR A 790 -14.28 42.16 12.45
C THR A 790 -13.27 43.26 12.71
N GLU A 791 -12.27 43.44 11.84
CA GLU A 791 -11.24 44.46 11.99
C GLU A 791 -11.70 45.82 11.47
N ILE A 792 -11.55 46.83 12.32
CA ILE A 792 -11.43 48.23 11.92
C ILE A 792 -10.03 48.63 12.40
N ASP A 793 -9.11 48.88 11.47
CA ASP A 793 -7.93 49.67 11.80
C ASP A 793 -8.44 51.10 12.09
N ASP A 794 -8.40 51.51 13.35
CA ASP A 794 -8.49 52.92 13.71
C ASP A 794 -7.10 53.51 13.51
N ASP A 795 -6.90 54.20 12.38
CA ASP A 795 -5.84 55.16 11.99
C ASP A 795 -4.42 55.01 12.59
#